data_AF-A0A2H3G8N2-F1
#
_entry.id   AF-A0A2H3G8N2-F1
#
_cell.length_a   1.000
_cell.length_b   1.000
_cell.length_c   1.000
_cell.angle_alpha   90.00
_cell.angle_beta   90.00
_cell.angle_gamma   90.00
#
_symmetry.space_group_name_H-M   'P 1'
#
loop_
_entity.id
_entity.type
_entity.pdbx_description
1 polymer ?
#
loop_
_entity_poly.entity_id
_entity_poly.type
_entity_poly.pdbx_seq_one_letter_code
_entity_poly.pdbx_strand_id
1 'polypeptide(L)'
;MSLSNLNTTPSRADRDNASFLSPIAYDDDASSLHSRSDQDTDTDDDELISRARNSRELRAHDRIVLMEEEDIDRLVIDSRQKKERERRGSGLAVPNIGKMFGRRGSSSGNRSVNSSTENLVVEKRKTRRQRRQKKREKLVEHAEHGEDGELMYEMEEGGMKEGSSTGESSERDDSDELDRHHLNMIAEAKTQRRRSWRRWVFIHSLIAIGFAIVLLLAWKLSKNRKSRNIKVNQTLVSNGTALFAPTSLIISLDGFRADFLQRGLTPALNSFVSTGVSPKWMHPSFPSVTFPNHYTLATGLYPESHGIVSNTFWDPELQSEFYYTHPDQSLDPKWWGGEPFWVTAERQGVRSAIHMWPGSEAHVLNTEPSLMDKFNGKETLDNKVSRIMEFLDMPGFEDKTLDASDVRPQLIAAYVPHVDRDGHKFGPNTTEIRKTIQEVDSMIGKIFHGLEERNLTNIVNVIVVSDHGMASTDISRLIQLEDLIDTSKIEHIDGWPLYGLRPKNPDDLQGLYDELKEKSKSNPNFQVYLRDVDMPERYHFSKHHRIAPLWIVPETGWAIVTKEEFDVEDGKKKNLVYHPRGLHGYDHEHPLMRAIFIARGPAFPHPANSQIDVFQNIEVYNMLCDSVGLTPAPNNGTLRLPLKPVGVHKPEDTPEEPEDPPSASKESARPTVPEKPSQPVRPTVHQKPTQPQRPTVPVAPTQSAKTTVSLKKPAKSSKSPAPSKGSDDQDEDSDSDSDDDNDDKDKDEGVWDWFTHKVEKVWHKITGDD
;
A
#
# COMPACT_ATOMS: atom_id res chain seq x y z
N MET A 1 29.93 36.78 -54.24
CA MET A 1 31.27 36.18 -54.48
C MET A 1 31.64 35.45 -53.20
N SER A 2 32.16 34.22 -53.18
CA SER A 2 32.37 33.24 -54.26
C SER A 2 32.21 31.80 -53.70
N LEU A 3 32.19 30.78 -54.57
CA LEU A 3 32.11 29.35 -54.20
C LEU A 3 33.46 28.64 -54.41
N SER A 4 33.91 27.88 -53.39
CA SER A 4 34.96 26.83 -53.43
C SER A 4 35.15 26.29 -52.00
N ASN A 5 34.87 25.04 -51.58
CA ASN A 5 34.70 23.71 -52.20
C ASN A 5 36.01 22.90 -52.41
N LEU A 6 35.97 21.59 -52.07
CA LEU A 6 37.03 20.55 -52.05
C LEU A 6 38.03 20.64 -50.85
N ASN A 7 38.25 19.60 -50.02
CA ASN A 7 38.74 18.20 -50.19
C ASN A 7 40.27 18.06 -50.43
N THR A 8 41.03 17.49 -49.48
CA THR A 8 41.52 16.07 -49.51
C THR A 8 42.42 15.69 -48.31
N THR A 9 42.02 14.58 -47.67
CA THR A 9 42.73 13.58 -46.82
C THR A 9 44.11 13.07 -47.35
N PRO A 10 44.85 12.19 -46.62
CA PRO A 10 45.26 12.18 -45.20
C PRO A 10 46.76 11.74 -45.04
N SER A 11 47.23 11.46 -43.82
CA SER A 11 48.44 10.62 -43.57
C SER A 11 48.09 9.37 -42.74
N ARG A 12 48.91 8.32 -42.82
CA ARG A 12 48.49 6.93 -42.54
C ARG A 12 49.60 6.02 -41.99
N ALA A 13 49.30 5.36 -40.88
CA ALA A 13 49.72 3.98 -40.54
C ALA A 13 48.65 3.45 -39.55
N ASP A 14 47.85 2.42 -39.86
CA ASP A 14 48.21 0.98 -39.95
C ASP A 14 48.68 0.45 -38.57
N ARG A 15 48.13 -0.59 -37.91
CA ARG A 15 47.14 -1.68 -38.20
C ARG A 15 46.71 -2.33 -36.85
N ASP A 16 45.70 -3.20 -36.68
CA ASP A 16 44.74 -3.82 -37.61
C ASP A 16 43.41 -4.24 -36.92
N ASN A 17 42.46 -4.65 -37.75
CA ASN A 17 41.17 -5.37 -37.55
C ASN A 17 41.15 -6.52 -36.49
N ALA A 18 40.00 -7.02 -35.98
CA ALA A 18 38.58 -6.59 -35.99
C ALA A 18 37.69 -7.48 -35.06
N SER A 19 36.40 -7.12 -34.96
CA SER A 19 35.26 -7.91 -34.42
C SER A 19 35.20 -9.37 -34.87
N PHE A 20 34.81 -10.31 -33.98
CA PHE A 20 33.51 -11.04 -34.08
C PHE A 20 33.22 -11.99 -32.89
N LEU A 21 31.93 -12.34 -32.73
CA LEU A 21 31.38 -13.28 -31.74
C LEU A 21 31.58 -14.76 -32.14
N SER A 22 32.06 -15.62 -31.24
CA SER A 22 31.57 -16.99 -30.98
C SER A 22 32.43 -17.74 -29.93
N PRO A 23 31.90 -18.77 -29.24
CA PRO A 23 32.55 -19.33 -28.04
C PRO A 23 33.32 -20.66 -28.25
N ILE A 24 34.48 -20.77 -27.61
CA ILE A 24 35.31 -21.94 -27.22
C ILE A 24 36.55 -21.33 -26.50
N ALA A 25 37.15 -21.86 -25.43
CA ALA A 25 37.01 -23.15 -24.74
C ALA A 25 36.81 -22.99 -23.21
N TYR A 26 36.74 -24.11 -22.49
CA TYR A 26 37.09 -24.17 -21.07
C TYR A 26 38.59 -23.92 -20.88
N ASP A 27 38.98 -23.43 -19.70
CA ASP A 27 40.36 -23.44 -19.23
C ASP A 27 40.41 -24.18 -17.87
N ASP A 28 41.35 -25.12 -17.73
CA ASP A 28 41.46 -26.03 -16.58
C ASP A 28 42.67 -25.61 -15.71
N ASP A 29 42.48 -24.77 -14.69
CA ASP A 29 43.53 -24.59 -13.64
C ASP A 29 43.03 -24.08 -12.26
N ALA A 30 41.75 -24.25 -11.93
CA ALA A 30 41.21 -24.02 -10.58
C ALA A 30 41.36 -25.27 -9.69
N SER A 31 42.59 -25.58 -9.27
CA SER A 31 42.91 -26.81 -8.52
C SER A 31 42.43 -26.81 -7.06
N SER A 32 42.14 -28.00 -6.53
CA SER A 32 41.33 -28.19 -5.31
C SER A 32 42.13 -28.31 -4.00
N LEU A 33 41.59 -27.71 -2.93
CA LEU A 33 42.04 -27.93 -1.55
C LEU A 33 40.86 -28.22 -0.60
N HIS A 34 40.41 -29.48 -0.58
CA HIS A 34 39.73 -30.04 0.59
C HIS A 34 40.14 -31.50 0.79
N SER A 35 41.15 -31.70 1.63
CA SER A 35 41.47 -33.00 2.23
C SER A 35 40.57 -33.27 3.43
N ARG A 36 40.18 -34.53 3.61
CA ARG A 36 39.42 -35.01 4.78
C ARG A 36 40.23 -34.94 6.07
N SER A 37 39.59 -34.54 7.18
CA SER A 37 39.37 -35.41 8.34
C SER A 37 38.25 -34.85 9.22
N ASP A 38 37.78 -35.68 10.16
CA ASP A 38 37.08 -35.34 11.42
C ASP A 38 35.78 -34.49 11.30
N GLN A 39 34.60 -35.12 11.33
CA GLN A 39 33.87 -35.59 12.52
C GLN A 39 33.25 -34.47 13.37
N ASP A 40 32.03 -34.09 12.99
CA ASP A 40 30.92 -34.00 13.94
C ASP A 40 29.77 -34.85 13.38
N THR A 41 29.10 -35.62 14.24
CA THR A 41 28.04 -36.57 13.89
C THR A 41 26.71 -36.08 14.43
N ASP A 42 25.72 -35.93 13.55
CA ASP A 42 24.38 -35.45 13.93
C ASP A 42 23.66 -36.50 14.78
N THR A 43 23.44 -36.20 16.07
CA THR A 43 23.14 -37.24 17.08
C THR A 43 21.74 -37.86 16.98
N ASP A 44 20.81 -37.20 16.29
CA ASP A 44 19.43 -37.64 16.18
C ASP A 44 19.26 -38.84 15.21
N ASP A 45 20.12 -38.93 14.18
CA ASP A 45 20.08 -40.04 13.21
C ASP A 45 20.58 -41.36 13.83
N ASP A 46 21.60 -41.31 14.69
CA ASP A 46 22.12 -42.49 15.39
C ASP A 46 21.14 -43.01 16.46
N GLU A 47 20.39 -42.15 17.17
CA GLU A 47 19.27 -42.60 18.02
C GLU A 47 18.20 -43.35 17.20
N LEU A 48 17.89 -42.87 15.99
CA LEU A 48 16.92 -43.50 15.08
C LEU A 48 17.39 -44.87 14.56
N ILE A 49 18.70 -45.10 14.47
CA ILE A 49 19.32 -46.38 14.08
C ILE A 49 19.48 -47.34 15.27
N SER A 50 19.66 -46.82 16.49
CA SER A 50 19.90 -47.62 17.71
C SER A 50 18.76 -48.57 18.09
N ARG A 51 17.52 -48.27 17.68
CA ARG A 51 16.35 -49.13 17.96
C ARG A 51 16.41 -50.36 17.06
N ALA A 52 16.45 -51.55 17.67
CA ALA A 52 16.42 -52.84 16.97
C ALA A 52 15.08 -53.09 16.26
N ARG A 53 14.89 -52.47 15.08
CA ARG A 53 13.69 -52.58 14.25
C ARG A 53 13.48 -54.03 13.78
N ASN A 54 12.23 -54.48 13.78
CA ASN A 54 11.90 -55.84 13.34
C ASN A 54 12.14 -55.96 11.81
N SER A 55 12.49 -57.15 11.30
CA SER A 55 12.77 -57.38 9.87
C SER A 55 11.59 -57.04 8.95
N ARG A 56 10.37 -56.94 9.50
CA ARG A 56 9.15 -56.48 8.82
C ARG A 56 9.09 -54.95 8.68
N GLU A 57 9.67 -54.20 9.63
CA GLU A 57 9.68 -52.73 9.62
C GLU A 57 10.74 -52.19 8.65
N LEU A 58 11.94 -52.79 8.59
CA LEU A 58 12.94 -52.45 7.57
C LEU A 58 12.35 -52.60 6.15
N ARG A 59 11.68 -53.72 5.88
CA ARG A 59 11.00 -53.98 4.59
C ARG A 59 9.82 -53.04 4.32
N ALA A 60 9.19 -52.47 5.34
CA ALA A 60 8.16 -51.45 5.17
C ALA A 60 8.78 -50.07 4.87
N HIS A 61 9.86 -49.71 5.56
CA HIS A 61 10.62 -48.49 5.37
C HIS A 61 11.25 -48.41 3.98
N ASP A 62 11.97 -49.44 3.55
CA ASP A 62 12.55 -49.55 2.20
C ASP A 62 11.49 -49.41 1.10
N ARG A 63 10.27 -49.90 1.35
CA ARG A 63 9.14 -49.77 0.42
C ARG A 63 8.58 -48.35 0.36
N ILE A 64 8.58 -47.61 1.47
CA ILE A 64 8.16 -46.20 1.53
C ILE A 64 9.17 -45.32 0.79
N VAL A 65 10.46 -45.46 1.10
CA VAL A 65 11.54 -44.70 0.43
C VAL A 65 11.53 -44.94 -1.09
N LEU A 66 11.29 -46.17 -1.54
CA LEU A 66 11.17 -46.49 -2.98
C LEU A 66 9.91 -45.90 -3.64
N MET A 67 8.83 -45.66 -2.88
CA MET A 67 7.63 -44.98 -3.38
C MET A 67 7.85 -43.46 -3.47
N GLU A 68 8.55 -42.88 -2.49
CA GLU A 68 8.91 -41.47 -2.49
C GLU A 68 9.91 -41.12 -3.60
N GLU A 69 10.93 -41.98 -3.86
CA GLU A 69 11.78 -41.86 -5.06
C GLU A 69 10.94 -41.88 -6.35
N GLU A 70 9.97 -42.80 -6.48
CA GLU A 70 9.15 -42.91 -7.70
C GLU A 70 8.23 -41.70 -7.92
N ASP A 71 7.60 -41.13 -6.88
CA ASP A 71 6.77 -39.93 -7.04
C ASP A 71 7.60 -38.64 -7.23
N ILE A 72 8.81 -38.54 -6.67
CA ILE A 72 9.75 -37.44 -6.99
C ILE A 72 10.19 -37.49 -8.46
N ASP A 73 10.61 -38.66 -8.96
CA ASP A 73 11.02 -38.83 -10.37
C ASP A 73 9.83 -38.53 -11.32
N ARG A 74 8.60 -38.84 -10.89
CA ARG A 74 7.36 -38.52 -11.59
C ARG A 74 7.03 -37.02 -11.64
N LEU A 75 7.23 -36.28 -10.54
CA LEU A 75 7.09 -34.81 -10.50
C LEU A 75 8.14 -34.13 -11.39
N VAL A 76 9.37 -34.64 -11.43
CA VAL A 76 10.42 -34.17 -12.35
C VAL A 76 10.05 -34.41 -13.82
N ILE A 77 9.42 -35.56 -14.14
CA ILE A 77 8.94 -35.85 -15.49
C ILE A 77 7.77 -34.93 -15.87
N ASP A 78 6.77 -34.74 -15.00
CA ASP A 78 5.57 -33.95 -15.34
C ASP A 78 5.90 -32.44 -15.45
N SER A 79 6.77 -31.91 -14.58
CA SER A 79 7.28 -30.53 -14.71
C SER A 79 8.05 -30.29 -16.01
N ARG A 80 8.78 -31.29 -16.52
CA ARG A 80 9.39 -31.23 -17.86
C ARG A 80 8.35 -31.28 -18.97
N GLN A 81 7.36 -32.17 -18.91
CA GLN A 81 6.27 -32.22 -19.91
C GLN A 81 5.45 -30.93 -19.92
N LYS A 82 5.24 -30.29 -18.76
CA LYS A 82 4.59 -28.99 -18.65
C LYS A 82 5.41 -27.90 -19.37
N LYS A 83 6.72 -27.78 -19.10
CA LYS A 83 7.62 -26.85 -19.81
C LYS A 83 7.72 -27.13 -21.32
N GLU A 84 7.59 -28.37 -21.77
CA GLU A 84 7.53 -28.71 -23.21
C GLU A 84 6.19 -28.33 -23.87
N ARG A 85 5.07 -28.40 -23.14
CA ARG A 85 3.75 -27.96 -23.61
C ARG A 85 3.67 -26.43 -23.68
N GLU A 86 4.18 -25.74 -22.66
CA GLU A 86 4.27 -24.27 -22.63
C GLU A 86 5.13 -23.74 -23.79
N ARG A 87 6.21 -24.45 -24.16
CA ARG A 87 7.02 -24.16 -25.36
C ARG A 87 6.37 -24.49 -26.72
N ARG A 88 5.12 -24.98 -26.76
CA ARG A 88 4.40 -25.38 -27.99
C ARG A 88 3.00 -24.77 -28.12
N GLY A 89 2.82 -23.55 -27.61
CA GLY A 89 1.54 -22.84 -27.52
C GLY A 89 1.08 -22.02 -28.74
N SER A 90 1.02 -22.59 -29.95
CA SER A 90 0.09 -22.12 -31.01
C SER A 90 0.07 -23.08 -32.22
N GLY A 91 -1.11 -23.38 -32.77
CA GLY A 91 -1.24 -24.29 -33.92
C GLY A 91 -2.50 -25.16 -33.98
N LEU A 92 -3.70 -24.61 -33.73
CA LEU A 92 -4.95 -25.34 -33.94
C LEU A 92 -5.34 -25.34 -35.44
N ALA A 93 -5.14 -26.47 -36.11
CA ALA A 93 -5.48 -26.62 -37.53
C ALA A 93 -6.95 -26.99 -37.73
N VAL A 94 -7.72 -26.10 -38.36
CA VAL A 94 -9.06 -26.40 -38.89
C VAL A 94 -8.90 -26.97 -40.31
N PRO A 95 -9.50 -28.12 -40.66
CA PRO A 95 -9.38 -28.67 -42.00
C PRO A 95 -10.23 -27.87 -42.99
N ASN A 96 -9.69 -27.58 -44.18
CA ASN A 96 -10.48 -27.11 -45.31
C ASN A 96 -9.94 -27.69 -46.62
N ILE A 97 -10.84 -28.06 -47.53
CA ILE A 97 -10.53 -28.79 -48.78
C ILE A 97 -10.91 -27.92 -49.97
N GLY A 98 -9.95 -27.60 -50.83
CA GLY A 98 -10.27 -27.14 -52.19
C GLY A 98 -9.23 -26.25 -52.87
N LYS A 99 -8.73 -26.75 -54.02
CA LYS A 99 -7.98 -26.03 -55.07
C LYS A 99 -6.57 -25.53 -54.66
N MET A 100 -5.57 -25.41 -55.53
CA MET A 100 -5.14 -26.01 -56.82
C MET A 100 -4.19 -24.97 -57.46
N PHE A 101 -3.15 -25.42 -58.17
CA PHE A 101 -2.12 -24.59 -58.85
C PHE A 101 -1.15 -23.84 -57.91
N GLY A 102 0.15 -23.71 -58.28
CA GLY A 102 1.13 -23.00 -57.42
C GLY A 102 2.60 -22.92 -57.90
N ARG A 103 3.21 -24.05 -58.33
CA ARG A 103 4.56 -24.14 -58.99
C ARG A 103 5.81 -23.75 -58.16
N ARG A 104 6.65 -24.76 -57.87
CA ARG A 104 8.13 -24.76 -57.63
C ARG A 104 8.83 -23.48 -57.11
N GLY A 105 9.44 -23.61 -55.93
CA GLY A 105 10.69 -22.94 -55.52
C GLY A 105 11.56 -23.94 -54.73
N SER A 106 12.88 -23.76 -54.67
CA SER A 106 13.81 -24.71 -54.02
C SER A 106 14.95 -24.04 -53.26
N SER A 107 15.19 -24.49 -52.03
CA SER A 107 16.46 -24.27 -51.30
C SER A 107 16.74 -25.46 -50.37
N SER A 108 18.02 -25.77 -50.15
CA SER A 108 18.49 -26.88 -49.32
C SER A 108 18.64 -26.48 -47.86
N GLY A 109 18.30 -27.39 -46.94
CA GLY A 109 18.62 -27.29 -45.51
C GLY A 109 19.62 -28.36 -45.09
N ASN A 110 20.74 -27.96 -44.48
CA ASN A 110 21.72 -28.90 -43.93
C ASN A 110 21.18 -29.61 -42.69
N ARG A 111 21.60 -30.88 -42.49
CA ARG A 111 21.45 -31.61 -41.23
C ARG A 111 22.76 -31.55 -40.44
N SER A 112 22.68 -31.33 -39.13
CA SER A 112 23.82 -31.47 -38.21
C SER A 112 23.50 -32.43 -37.05
N VAL A 113 24.52 -33.21 -36.72
CA VAL A 113 24.95 -33.70 -35.39
C VAL A 113 23.95 -33.57 -34.22
N ASN A 114 23.55 -34.71 -33.64
CA ASN A 114 23.48 -34.93 -32.17
C ASN A 114 22.98 -36.35 -31.77
N SER A 115 22.33 -37.11 -32.64
CA SER A 115 21.62 -38.36 -32.26
C SER A 115 22.49 -39.56 -31.85
N SER A 116 23.82 -39.45 -31.81
CA SER A 116 24.73 -40.55 -31.45
C SER A 116 24.96 -40.68 -29.93
N THR A 117 24.98 -39.57 -29.20
CA THR A 117 25.28 -39.56 -27.75
C THR A 117 24.07 -39.96 -26.90
N GLU A 118 22.88 -39.46 -27.23
CA GLU A 118 21.64 -39.81 -26.52
C GLU A 118 21.34 -41.31 -26.54
N ASN A 119 21.53 -41.96 -27.70
CA ASN A 119 21.27 -43.40 -27.85
C ASN A 119 22.15 -44.25 -26.90
N LEU A 120 23.43 -43.90 -26.72
CA LEU A 120 24.32 -44.56 -25.76
C LEU A 120 23.87 -44.35 -24.30
N VAL A 121 23.31 -43.19 -23.96
CA VAL A 121 22.74 -42.93 -22.62
C VAL A 121 21.45 -43.72 -22.40
N VAL A 122 20.58 -43.81 -23.42
CA VAL A 122 19.35 -44.62 -23.39
C VAL A 122 19.66 -46.11 -23.25
N GLU A 123 20.70 -46.62 -23.92
CA GLU A 123 21.10 -48.03 -23.85
C GLU A 123 21.74 -48.39 -22.50
N LYS A 124 22.59 -47.52 -21.94
CA LYS A 124 23.09 -47.63 -20.55
C LYS A 124 21.95 -47.57 -19.53
N ARG A 125 20.90 -46.78 -19.76
CA ARG A 125 19.69 -46.75 -18.92
C ARG A 125 18.85 -48.04 -19.04
N LYS A 126 18.64 -48.57 -20.25
CA LYS A 126 17.96 -49.86 -20.46
C LYS A 126 18.65 -51.02 -19.75
N THR A 127 19.97 -51.14 -19.90
CA THR A 127 20.75 -52.21 -19.24
C THR A 127 20.78 -52.06 -17.71
N ARG A 128 20.84 -50.83 -17.17
CA ARG A 128 20.70 -50.59 -15.71
C ARG A 128 19.29 -50.96 -15.20
N ARG A 129 18.23 -50.68 -15.97
CA ARG A 129 16.84 -51.07 -15.66
C ARG A 129 16.66 -52.60 -15.67
N GLN A 130 17.19 -53.30 -16.67
CA GLN A 130 17.16 -54.77 -16.74
C GLN A 130 17.94 -55.43 -15.58
N ARG A 131 19.08 -54.87 -15.16
CA ARG A 131 19.81 -55.34 -13.96
C ARG A 131 19.00 -55.14 -12.67
N ARG A 132 18.35 -53.97 -12.49
CA ARG A 132 17.43 -53.73 -11.35
C ARG A 132 16.25 -54.72 -11.37
N GLN A 133 15.65 -54.96 -12.53
CA GLN A 133 14.54 -55.90 -12.68
C GLN A 133 14.94 -57.35 -12.33
N LYS A 134 16.07 -57.86 -12.85
CA LYS A 134 16.58 -59.19 -12.47
C LYS A 134 16.96 -59.31 -10.99
N LYS A 135 17.41 -58.22 -10.35
CA LYS A 135 17.63 -58.19 -8.88
C LYS A 135 16.29 -58.29 -8.14
N ARG A 136 15.23 -57.61 -8.61
CA ARG A 136 13.88 -57.71 -8.04
C ARG A 136 13.31 -59.12 -8.20
N GLU A 137 13.43 -59.71 -9.39
CA GLU A 137 12.94 -61.08 -9.67
C GLU A 137 13.62 -62.10 -8.72
N LYS A 138 14.94 -62.04 -8.54
CA LYS A 138 15.64 -62.87 -7.54
C LYS A 138 15.23 -62.61 -6.09
N LEU A 139 14.91 -61.36 -5.73
CA LEU A 139 14.46 -61.02 -4.37
C LEU A 139 13.03 -61.48 -4.09
N VAL A 140 12.17 -61.57 -5.11
CA VAL A 140 10.83 -62.17 -5.00
C VAL A 140 10.95 -63.70 -4.95
N GLU A 141 11.79 -64.30 -5.80
CA GLU A 141 12.09 -65.75 -5.79
C GLU A 141 12.65 -66.23 -4.43
N HIS A 142 13.47 -65.42 -3.74
CA HIS A 142 13.91 -65.68 -2.36
C HIS A 142 12.87 -65.33 -1.28
N ALA A 143 11.79 -64.61 -1.61
CA ALA A 143 10.70 -64.31 -0.69
C ALA A 143 9.52 -65.31 -0.80
N GLU A 144 9.39 -66.02 -1.92
CA GLU A 144 8.40 -67.10 -2.12
C GLU A 144 8.90 -68.48 -1.64
N HIS A 145 10.20 -68.61 -1.35
CA HIS A 145 10.83 -69.82 -0.80
C HIS A 145 11.66 -69.55 0.47
N GLY A 146 11.39 -68.43 1.15
CA GLY A 146 11.82 -68.25 2.54
C GLY A 146 10.88 -69.02 3.48
N GLU A 147 11.45 -69.70 4.47
CA GLU A 147 10.73 -70.21 5.64
C GLU A 147 10.17 -69.02 6.47
N ASP A 148 9.40 -69.28 7.54
CA ASP A 148 8.56 -68.30 8.28
C ASP A 148 7.23 -67.91 7.58
N GLY A 149 6.75 -68.71 6.63
CA GLY A 149 5.44 -68.54 5.98
C GLY A 149 4.23 -69.05 6.77
N GLU A 150 4.37 -69.33 8.06
CA GLU A 150 3.39 -70.05 8.90
C GLU A 150 3.32 -69.43 10.32
N LEU A 151 2.21 -69.66 11.04
CA LEU A 151 1.83 -69.12 12.36
C LEU A 151 1.25 -67.69 12.41
N MET A 152 0.57 -67.40 13.54
CA MET A 152 -0.02 -66.11 13.95
C MET A 152 -1.30 -65.64 13.23
N TYR A 153 -2.27 -66.54 13.10
CA TYR A 153 -3.59 -66.26 13.70
C TYR A 153 -3.74 -67.10 14.98
N GLU A 154 -4.78 -66.79 15.77
CA GLU A 154 -5.14 -67.44 17.04
C GLU A 154 -4.16 -67.22 18.21
N MET A 155 -4.60 -66.36 19.13
CA MET A 155 -4.15 -66.29 20.51
C MET A 155 -5.35 -66.68 21.38
N GLU A 156 -5.49 -67.98 21.65
CA GLU A 156 -6.43 -68.51 22.65
C GLU A 156 -5.64 -69.17 23.80
N GLU A 157 -6.30 -69.45 24.92
CA GLU A 157 -5.67 -69.64 26.23
C GLU A 157 -4.95 -71.00 26.42
N GLY A 158 -4.13 -71.10 27.47
CA GLY A 158 -3.97 -72.37 28.19
C GLY A 158 -2.56 -72.95 28.29
N GLY A 159 -1.81 -72.51 29.28
CA GLY A 159 -0.44 -72.97 29.54
C GLY A 159 -0.22 -74.47 29.85
N MET A 160 1.04 -74.86 29.61
CA MET A 160 1.84 -75.90 30.30
C MET A 160 1.93 -77.34 29.73
N LYS A 161 3.12 -77.60 29.16
CA LYS A 161 4.03 -78.75 29.36
C LYS A 161 3.66 -80.18 28.90
N GLU A 162 4.58 -80.69 28.07
CA GLU A 162 5.16 -82.06 28.05
C GLU A 162 4.23 -83.27 27.81
N GLY A 163 4.53 -84.10 26.78
CA GLY A 163 3.95 -85.46 26.74
C GLY A 163 3.79 -86.18 25.40
N SER A 164 4.85 -86.29 24.59
CA SER A 164 5.22 -87.53 23.85
C SER A 164 4.13 -88.55 23.39
N SER A 165 4.06 -88.73 22.06
CA SER A 165 3.91 -90.03 21.35
C SER A 165 2.51 -90.63 21.06
N THR A 166 2.32 -90.95 19.76
CA THR A 166 1.63 -92.13 19.17
C THR A 166 0.20 -92.52 19.56
N GLY A 167 -0.62 -92.86 18.55
CA GLY A 167 -1.35 -94.14 18.60
C GLY A 167 -2.70 -94.21 17.88
N GLU A 168 -2.73 -94.97 16.79
CA GLU A 168 -3.83 -95.82 16.29
C GLU A 168 -5.31 -95.56 16.68
N SER A 169 -6.11 -95.30 15.63
CA SER A 169 -7.22 -96.18 15.18
C SER A 169 -8.24 -96.73 16.20
N SER A 170 -9.51 -96.31 16.06
CA SER A 170 -10.58 -97.22 15.59
C SER A 170 -11.88 -96.45 15.27
N GLU A 171 -12.85 -97.14 14.66
CA GLU A 171 -14.02 -96.60 13.95
C GLU A 171 -15.32 -96.51 14.81
N ARG A 172 -16.39 -95.97 14.20
CA ARG A 172 -17.83 -96.00 14.59
C ARG A 172 -18.31 -94.88 15.52
N ASP A 173 -19.52 -94.32 15.37
CA ASP A 173 -20.52 -94.39 14.28
C ASP A 173 -21.38 -93.09 14.31
N ASP A 174 -22.42 -93.01 13.46
CA ASP A 174 -23.48 -91.97 13.41
C ASP A 174 -23.07 -90.54 12.96
N SER A 175 -23.64 -90.06 11.84
CA SER A 175 -24.28 -88.73 11.71
C SER A 175 -24.68 -88.37 10.26
N ASP A 176 -25.50 -89.21 9.61
CA ASP A 176 -25.96 -89.06 8.21
C ASP A 176 -27.05 -87.95 8.01
N GLU A 177 -26.97 -86.86 8.78
CA GLU A 177 -27.99 -85.78 8.85
C GLU A 177 -27.44 -84.34 8.66
N LEU A 178 -26.14 -84.18 8.36
CA LEU A 178 -25.56 -82.86 8.08
C LEU A 178 -25.56 -82.46 6.59
N ASP A 179 -25.45 -83.43 5.67
CA ASP A 179 -25.02 -83.15 4.28
C ASP A 179 -26.13 -82.62 3.35
N ARG A 180 -27.38 -82.50 3.83
CA ARG A 180 -28.47 -81.82 3.11
C ARG A 180 -28.64 -80.35 3.44
N HIS A 181 -28.15 -79.87 4.58
CA HIS A 181 -28.36 -78.48 4.99
C HIS A 181 -27.32 -77.51 4.39
N HIS A 182 -26.13 -78.01 4.04
CA HIS A 182 -25.00 -77.19 3.60
C HIS A 182 -25.15 -76.66 2.15
N LEU A 183 -25.78 -77.44 1.25
CA LEU A 183 -25.89 -77.10 -0.18
C LEU A 183 -26.78 -75.88 -0.47
N ASN A 184 -27.86 -75.67 0.29
CA ASN A 184 -28.74 -74.51 0.12
C ASN A 184 -28.05 -73.19 0.56
N MET A 185 -27.29 -73.22 1.66
CA MET A 185 -26.59 -72.04 2.20
C MET A 185 -25.57 -71.45 1.20
N ILE A 186 -24.89 -72.31 0.44
CA ILE A 186 -23.90 -71.91 -0.56
C ILE A 186 -24.55 -71.19 -1.76
N ALA A 187 -25.80 -71.52 -2.10
CA ALA A 187 -26.55 -70.85 -3.17
C ALA A 187 -26.95 -69.43 -2.76
N GLU A 188 -27.49 -69.23 -1.56
CA GLU A 188 -27.94 -67.91 -1.09
C GLU A 188 -26.78 -66.94 -0.88
N ALA A 189 -25.67 -67.39 -0.27
CA ALA A 189 -24.49 -66.58 -0.02
C ALA A 189 -23.91 -65.92 -1.30
N LYS A 190 -23.92 -66.64 -2.43
CA LYS A 190 -23.48 -66.10 -3.73
C LYS A 190 -24.41 -65.01 -4.29
N THR A 191 -25.70 -65.00 -3.93
CA THR A 191 -26.64 -63.96 -4.37
C THR A 191 -26.55 -62.68 -3.52
N GLN A 192 -26.37 -62.79 -2.20
CA GLN A 192 -26.18 -61.62 -1.33
C GLN A 192 -24.91 -60.83 -1.70
N ARG A 193 -23.77 -61.51 -1.91
CA ARG A 193 -22.48 -60.85 -2.19
C ARG A 193 -22.54 -59.99 -3.47
N ARG A 194 -23.26 -60.46 -4.51
CA ARG A 194 -23.53 -59.69 -5.74
C ARG A 194 -24.49 -58.50 -5.53
N ARG A 195 -25.47 -58.59 -4.62
CA ARG A 195 -26.34 -57.45 -4.25
C ARG A 195 -25.57 -56.38 -3.48
N SER A 196 -24.67 -56.76 -2.58
CA SER A 196 -23.84 -55.80 -1.81
C SER A 196 -22.93 -54.97 -2.72
N TRP A 197 -22.15 -55.62 -3.61
CA TRP A 197 -21.26 -54.91 -4.53
C TRP A 197 -21.99 -53.92 -5.44
N ARG A 198 -23.17 -54.30 -5.98
CA ARG A 198 -24.00 -53.39 -6.78
C ARG A 198 -24.51 -52.17 -6.00
N ARG A 199 -24.81 -52.32 -4.69
CA ARG A 199 -25.16 -51.18 -3.83
C ARG A 199 -23.97 -50.24 -3.63
N TRP A 200 -22.77 -50.77 -3.34
CA TRP A 200 -21.56 -49.95 -3.20
C TRP A 200 -21.17 -49.21 -4.48
N VAL A 201 -21.22 -49.87 -5.65
CA VAL A 201 -20.99 -49.23 -6.95
C VAL A 201 -22.02 -48.12 -7.22
N PHE A 202 -23.29 -48.34 -6.87
CA PHE A 202 -24.34 -47.31 -7.00
C PHE A 202 -24.12 -46.13 -6.05
N ILE A 203 -23.74 -46.37 -4.80
CA ILE A 203 -23.42 -45.32 -3.81
C ILE A 203 -22.21 -44.50 -4.26
N HIS A 204 -21.12 -45.14 -4.71
CA HIS A 204 -19.95 -44.43 -5.23
C HIS A 204 -20.25 -43.68 -6.54
N SER A 205 -21.15 -44.21 -7.38
CA SER A 205 -21.63 -43.50 -8.57
C SER A 205 -22.44 -42.25 -8.21
N LEU A 206 -23.32 -42.32 -7.18
CA LEU A 206 -24.03 -41.15 -6.66
C LEU A 206 -23.08 -40.12 -6.02
N ILE A 207 -22.05 -40.55 -5.30
CA ILE A 207 -21.01 -39.65 -4.76
C ILE A 207 -20.23 -38.98 -5.88
N ALA A 208 -19.81 -39.73 -6.92
CA ALA A 208 -19.12 -39.17 -8.08
C ALA A 208 -19.99 -38.19 -8.88
N ILE A 209 -21.29 -38.49 -9.05
CA ILE A 209 -22.26 -37.59 -9.69
C ILE A 209 -22.47 -36.33 -8.83
N GLY A 210 -22.61 -36.48 -7.50
CA GLY A 210 -22.71 -35.35 -6.58
C GLY A 210 -21.47 -34.45 -6.63
N PHE A 211 -20.27 -35.04 -6.61
CA PHE A 211 -19.01 -34.31 -6.74
C PHE A 211 -18.87 -33.63 -8.11
N ALA A 212 -19.29 -34.28 -9.21
CA ALA A 212 -19.34 -33.66 -10.53
C ALA A 212 -20.35 -32.50 -10.60
N ILE A 213 -21.51 -32.60 -9.93
CA ILE A 213 -22.49 -31.52 -9.81
C ILE A 213 -21.91 -30.35 -9.00
N VAL A 214 -21.21 -30.62 -7.89
CA VAL A 214 -20.52 -29.60 -7.09
C VAL A 214 -19.39 -28.94 -7.90
N LEU A 215 -18.59 -29.69 -8.66
CA LEU A 215 -17.59 -29.14 -9.57
C LEU A 215 -18.21 -28.29 -10.68
N LEU A 216 -19.34 -28.70 -11.26
CA LEU A 216 -20.05 -27.92 -12.27
C LEU A 216 -20.69 -26.65 -11.68
N LEU A 217 -21.18 -26.69 -10.45
CA LEU A 217 -21.64 -25.52 -9.69
C LEU A 217 -20.48 -24.58 -9.39
N ALA A 218 -19.37 -25.07 -8.86
CA ALA A 218 -18.16 -24.29 -8.60
C ALA A 218 -17.58 -23.68 -9.88
N TRP A 219 -17.56 -24.41 -10.99
CA TRP A 219 -17.14 -23.92 -12.31
C TRP A 219 -18.09 -22.86 -12.87
N LYS A 220 -19.41 -23.04 -12.71
CA LYS A 220 -20.42 -22.05 -13.13
C LYS A 220 -20.35 -20.78 -12.28
N LEU A 221 -20.14 -20.91 -10.96
CA LEU A 221 -19.93 -19.78 -10.05
C LEU A 221 -18.60 -19.07 -10.31
N SER A 222 -17.54 -19.81 -10.64
CA SER A 222 -16.24 -19.27 -11.07
C SER A 222 -16.35 -18.51 -12.40
N LYS A 223 -17.06 -19.08 -13.38
CA LYS A 223 -17.40 -18.36 -14.62
C LYS A 223 -18.24 -17.11 -14.38
N ASN A 224 -19.18 -17.12 -13.43
CA ASN A 224 -19.96 -15.94 -13.05
C ASN A 224 -19.19 -14.93 -12.17
N ARG A 225 -18.03 -15.30 -11.59
CA ARG A 225 -17.11 -14.36 -10.93
C ARG A 225 -16.24 -13.62 -11.94
N LYS A 226 -15.79 -14.27 -13.02
CA LYS A 226 -15.18 -13.57 -14.15
C LYS A 226 -16.27 -12.78 -14.90
N SER A 227 -16.25 -11.46 -14.75
CA SER A 227 -17.20 -10.53 -15.38
C SER A 227 -18.65 -10.61 -14.85
N ARG A 228 -18.86 -10.08 -13.63
CA ARG A 228 -19.85 -9.00 -13.52
C ARG A 228 -19.21 -7.72 -14.06
N ASN A 229 -19.08 -7.59 -15.38
CA ASN A 229 -18.86 -6.25 -15.95
C ASN A 229 -20.13 -5.44 -15.70
N ILE A 230 -20.15 -4.71 -14.59
CA ILE A 230 -20.90 -3.46 -14.50
C ILE A 230 -20.35 -2.62 -15.65
N LYS A 231 -21.10 -2.56 -16.76
CA LYS A 231 -20.74 -1.66 -17.85
C LYS A 231 -21.01 -0.24 -17.36
N VAL A 232 -20.00 0.37 -16.72
CA VAL A 232 -19.94 1.82 -16.50
C VAL A 232 -20.25 2.44 -17.86
N ASN A 233 -21.35 3.19 -17.96
CA ASN A 233 -21.90 3.58 -19.25
C ASN A 233 -21.20 4.85 -19.75
N GLN A 234 -19.94 4.68 -20.15
CA GLN A 234 -19.02 5.76 -20.45
C GLN A 234 -19.52 6.60 -21.63
N THR A 235 -19.97 7.81 -21.31
CA THR A 235 -20.26 8.84 -22.32
C THR A 235 -18.94 9.46 -22.73
N LEU A 236 -18.47 9.16 -23.95
CA LEU A 236 -17.22 9.70 -24.46
C LEU A 236 -17.39 11.16 -24.91
N VAL A 237 -16.44 12.01 -24.53
CA VAL A 237 -16.36 13.43 -24.91
C VAL A 237 -15.05 13.63 -25.70
N SER A 238 -15.02 14.52 -26.70
CA SER A 238 -13.79 14.82 -27.43
C SER A 238 -13.22 16.18 -27.02
N ASN A 239 -11.88 16.24 -26.91
CA ASN A 239 -11.11 17.48 -26.78
C ASN A 239 -10.73 18.09 -28.15
N GLY A 240 -11.14 17.46 -29.25
CA GLY A 240 -10.80 17.84 -30.64
C GLY A 240 -9.76 16.93 -31.31
N THR A 241 -8.97 16.16 -30.55
CA THR A 241 -7.95 15.24 -31.10
C THR A 241 -8.17 13.78 -30.70
N ALA A 242 -8.68 13.54 -29.48
CA ALA A 242 -8.92 12.22 -28.89
C ALA A 242 -10.34 12.11 -28.31
N LEU A 243 -10.72 10.92 -27.83
CA LEU A 243 -11.92 10.69 -27.04
C LEU A 243 -11.54 10.37 -25.59
N PHE A 244 -12.22 11.01 -24.66
CA PHE A 244 -12.09 10.82 -23.22
C PHE A 244 -13.39 10.22 -22.68
N ALA A 245 -13.26 9.14 -21.91
CA ALA A 245 -14.29 8.73 -20.99
C ALA A 245 -14.34 9.70 -19.79
N PRO A 246 -15.26 9.54 -18.83
CA PRO A 246 -15.14 10.24 -17.54
C PRO A 246 -13.77 9.97 -16.92
N THR A 247 -12.97 11.03 -16.77
CA THR A 247 -11.59 10.99 -16.26
C THR A 247 -11.46 11.97 -15.10
N SER A 248 -10.81 11.52 -14.03
CA SER A 248 -10.54 12.31 -12.83
C SER A 248 -9.08 12.22 -12.42
N LEU A 249 -8.50 13.38 -12.10
CA LEU A 249 -7.15 13.58 -11.58
C LEU A 249 -7.26 14.04 -10.12
N ILE A 250 -6.74 13.26 -9.18
CA ILE A 250 -6.59 13.66 -7.77
C ILE A 250 -5.12 13.94 -7.45
N ILE A 251 -4.83 15.08 -6.83
CA ILE A 251 -3.48 15.50 -6.44
C ILE A 251 -3.49 15.74 -4.93
N SER A 252 -2.63 15.04 -4.18
CA SER A 252 -2.41 15.30 -2.75
C SER A 252 -1.14 16.12 -2.53
N LEU A 253 -1.29 17.23 -1.81
CA LEU A 253 -0.22 18.11 -1.37
C LEU A 253 0.03 17.87 0.13
N ASP A 254 1.06 17.09 0.45
CA ASP A 254 1.30 16.64 1.83
C ASP A 254 1.57 17.82 2.78
N GLY A 255 0.96 17.79 3.97
CA GLY A 255 1.10 18.82 5.00
C GLY A 255 0.60 20.22 4.59
N PHE A 256 -0.11 20.36 3.47
CA PHE A 256 -0.59 21.65 2.98
C PHE A 256 -1.78 22.15 3.82
N ARG A 257 -1.45 22.96 4.82
CA ARG A 257 -2.38 23.56 5.78
C ARG A 257 -3.34 24.56 5.11
N ALA A 258 -4.60 24.58 5.55
CA ALA A 258 -5.66 25.35 4.88
C ALA A 258 -5.39 26.86 4.76
N ASP A 259 -4.76 27.49 5.75
CA ASP A 259 -4.40 28.92 5.76
C ASP A 259 -3.30 29.28 4.75
N PHE A 260 -2.55 28.31 4.22
CA PHE A 260 -1.53 28.58 3.20
C PHE A 260 -2.14 29.14 1.89
N LEU A 261 -3.44 28.92 1.66
CA LEU A 261 -4.20 29.58 0.59
C LEU A 261 -4.37 31.10 0.84
N GLN A 262 -4.45 31.55 2.08
CA GLN A 262 -4.64 32.97 2.44
C GLN A 262 -3.35 33.80 2.38
N ARG A 263 -2.16 33.16 2.45
CA ARG A 263 -0.86 33.83 2.61
C ARG A 263 -0.36 34.66 1.40
N GLY A 264 -1.14 34.74 0.32
CA GLY A 264 -0.77 35.46 -0.90
C GLY A 264 0.35 34.80 -1.71
N LEU A 265 0.61 33.52 -1.47
CA LEU A 265 1.70 32.73 -2.08
C LEU A 265 1.23 31.84 -3.25
N THR A 266 -0.08 31.68 -3.40
CA THR A 266 -0.72 30.54 -4.05
C THR A 266 -1.71 30.97 -5.16
N PRO A 267 -1.27 31.74 -6.17
CA PRO A 267 -2.16 32.28 -7.21
C PRO A 267 -2.85 31.21 -8.07
N ALA A 268 -2.22 30.07 -8.37
CA ALA A 268 -2.84 29.00 -9.17
C ALA A 268 -3.96 28.30 -8.38
N LEU A 269 -3.70 27.94 -7.12
CA LEU A 269 -4.71 27.33 -6.24
C LEU A 269 -5.86 28.31 -5.92
N ASN A 270 -5.59 29.59 -5.69
CA ASN A 270 -6.64 30.60 -5.50
C ASN A 270 -7.46 30.84 -6.79
N SER A 271 -6.84 30.80 -7.97
CA SER A 271 -7.56 30.81 -9.25
C SER A 271 -8.48 29.59 -9.39
N PHE A 272 -8.00 28.42 -8.96
CA PHE A 272 -8.77 27.17 -8.95
C PHE A 272 -9.96 27.23 -7.99
N VAL A 273 -9.81 27.75 -6.76
CA VAL A 273 -10.92 28.04 -5.84
C VAL A 273 -11.93 29.00 -6.48
N SER A 274 -11.47 30.11 -7.07
CA SER A 274 -12.34 31.12 -7.68
C SER A 274 -13.14 30.61 -8.88
N THR A 275 -12.74 29.48 -9.48
CA THR A 275 -13.39 28.82 -10.62
C THR A 275 -13.93 27.43 -10.29
N GLY A 276 -13.89 27.03 -9.02
CA GLY A 276 -14.15 25.68 -8.53
C GLY A 276 -15.21 25.62 -7.43
N VAL A 277 -15.26 24.47 -6.76
CA VAL A 277 -16.05 24.24 -5.54
C VAL A 277 -15.15 23.70 -4.41
N SER A 278 -15.27 24.29 -3.23
CA SER A 278 -14.44 23.98 -2.05
C SER A 278 -15.17 24.26 -0.72
N PRO A 279 -14.87 23.53 0.36
CA PRO A 279 -15.24 23.95 1.71
C PRO A 279 -14.33 25.10 2.18
N LYS A 280 -14.54 25.62 3.39
CA LYS A 280 -13.54 26.53 4.01
C LYS A 280 -12.23 25.80 4.38
N TRP A 281 -12.35 24.51 4.72
CA TRP A 281 -11.28 23.55 4.93
C TRP A 281 -11.88 22.13 4.93
N MET A 282 -11.03 21.12 4.81
CA MET A 282 -11.36 19.72 5.07
C MET A 282 -10.75 19.31 6.42
N HIS A 283 -11.46 18.49 7.20
CA HIS A 283 -10.88 17.87 8.38
C HIS A 283 -10.16 16.57 7.99
N PRO A 284 -8.94 16.32 8.48
CA PRO A 284 -8.34 14.99 8.44
C PRO A 284 -9.13 14.00 9.32
N SER A 285 -8.71 12.75 9.34
CA SER A 285 -9.07 11.77 10.36
C SER A 285 -7.99 11.75 11.46
N PHE A 286 -8.35 11.27 12.65
CA PHE A 286 -7.41 11.15 13.77
C PHE A 286 -6.72 9.78 13.78
N PRO A 287 -5.39 9.70 14.05
CA PRO A 287 -4.43 10.80 14.16
C PRO A 287 -4.16 11.46 12.81
N SER A 288 -3.88 12.77 12.81
CA SER A 288 -3.66 13.56 11.58
C SER A 288 -2.25 13.37 10.96
N VAL A 289 -1.85 12.11 10.74
CA VAL A 289 -0.56 11.69 10.15
C VAL A 289 -0.74 11.01 8.80
N THR A 290 0.35 11.01 8.03
CA THR A 290 0.39 10.82 6.57
C THR A 290 -0.26 9.54 6.05
N PHE A 291 0.22 8.37 6.50
CA PHE A 291 -0.21 7.07 5.94
C PHE A 291 -1.69 6.77 6.26
N PRO A 292 -2.17 6.95 7.51
CA PRO A 292 -3.59 6.87 7.84
C PRO A 292 -4.45 7.80 6.97
N ASN A 293 -4.06 9.06 6.77
CA ASN A 293 -4.91 10.03 6.07
C ASN A 293 -4.90 9.88 4.55
N HIS A 294 -3.74 9.59 3.94
CA HIS A 294 -3.68 9.23 2.52
C HIS A 294 -4.44 7.93 2.20
N TYR A 295 -4.49 6.97 3.13
CA TYR A 295 -5.24 5.74 2.94
C TYR A 295 -6.73 5.85 3.33
N THR A 296 -7.09 6.75 4.24
CA THR A 296 -8.46 7.24 4.46
C THR A 296 -9.00 7.89 3.18
N LEU A 297 -8.26 8.84 2.59
CA LEU A 297 -8.58 9.44 1.29
C LEU A 297 -8.72 8.37 0.18
N ALA A 298 -7.92 7.30 0.25
CA ALA A 298 -7.96 6.22 -0.71
C ALA A 298 -9.19 5.29 -0.59
N THR A 299 -9.75 5.10 0.61
CA THR A 299 -10.74 4.05 0.93
C THR A 299 -12.09 4.56 1.46
N GLY A 300 -12.15 5.81 1.92
CA GLY A 300 -13.30 6.39 2.62
C GLY A 300 -13.56 5.78 4.00
N LEU A 301 -12.61 5.03 4.55
CA LEU A 301 -12.70 4.39 5.86
C LEU A 301 -11.92 5.20 6.91
N TYR A 302 -12.31 5.12 8.18
CA TYR A 302 -11.48 5.61 9.28
C TYR A 302 -10.26 4.69 9.53
N PRO A 303 -9.20 5.19 10.19
CA PRO A 303 -8.05 4.38 10.59
C PRO A 303 -8.41 3.12 11.42
N GLU A 304 -9.42 3.19 12.29
CA GLU A 304 -9.91 2.00 13.04
C GLU A 304 -10.58 0.94 12.15
N SER A 305 -10.88 1.24 10.87
CA SER A 305 -11.58 0.36 9.92
C SER A 305 -10.72 -0.11 8.76
N HIS A 306 -9.70 0.65 8.35
CA HIS A 306 -8.73 0.21 7.34
C HIS A 306 -7.40 -0.32 7.91
N GLY A 307 -7.20 -0.24 9.23
CA GLY A 307 -6.12 -0.93 9.95
C GLY A 307 -4.72 -0.29 9.83
N ILE A 308 -4.58 0.84 9.15
CA ILE A 308 -3.37 1.66 9.12
C ILE A 308 -3.61 2.80 10.11
N VAL A 309 -3.21 2.58 11.37
CA VAL A 309 -3.64 3.40 12.51
C VAL A 309 -2.64 4.52 12.85
N SER A 310 -1.43 4.45 12.32
CA SER A 310 -0.31 5.36 12.56
C SER A 310 0.74 5.15 11.45
N ASN A 311 1.74 6.04 11.38
CA ASN A 311 2.94 5.83 10.57
C ASN A 311 3.85 4.73 11.17
N THR A 312 3.72 4.43 12.48
CA THR A 312 4.38 3.33 13.20
C THR A 312 3.45 2.66 14.21
N PHE A 313 3.39 1.32 14.27
CA PHE A 313 2.58 0.58 15.28
C PHE A 313 2.94 -0.93 15.37
N TRP A 314 2.68 -1.53 16.53
CA TRP A 314 2.67 -3.00 16.74
C TRP A 314 1.29 -3.61 16.46
N ASP A 315 1.29 -4.74 15.75
CA ASP A 315 0.12 -5.61 15.63
C ASP A 315 0.27 -6.85 16.53
N PRO A 316 -0.52 -6.96 17.61
CA PRO A 316 -0.43 -8.07 18.55
C PRO A 316 -0.98 -9.40 18.01
N GLU A 317 -1.74 -9.41 16.90
CA GLU A 317 -2.21 -10.64 16.26
C GLU A 317 -1.20 -11.18 15.24
N LEU A 318 -0.51 -10.28 14.53
CA LEU A 318 0.56 -10.63 13.59
C LEU A 318 1.92 -10.84 14.26
N GLN A 319 2.12 -10.34 15.48
CA GLN A 319 3.41 -10.29 16.17
C GLN A 319 4.49 -9.66 15.25
N SER A 320 4.16 -8.47 14.73
CA SER A 320 5.00 -7.71 13.79
C SER A 320 4.77 -6.22 13.98
N GLU A 321 5.80 -5.42 13.75
CA GLU A 321 5.71 -3.96 13.70
C GLU A 321 5.54 -3.47 12.26
N PHE A 322 4.85 -2.34 12.12
CA PHE A 322 4.73 -1.59 10.89
C PHE A 322 5.58 -0.32 10.99
N TYR A 323 6.49 -0.13 10.03
CA TYR A 323 7.26 1.10 9.87
C TYR A 323 7.11 1.62 8.45
N TYR A 324 6.47 2.79 8.27
CA TYR A 324 6.24 3.35 6.92
C TYR A 324 7.53 3.54 6.10
N THR A 325 8.67 3.77 6.77
CA THR A 325 10.02 3.92 6.18
C THR A 325 10.69 2.62 5.74
N HIS A 326 10.10 1.45 6.01
CA HIS A 326 10.68 0.14 5.71
C HIS A 326 9.82 -0.61 4.68
N PRO A 327 10.01 -0.41 3.36
CA PRO A 327 9.14 -0.97 2.32
C PRO A 327 8.99 -2.50 2.38
N ASP A 328 10.06 -3.22 2.72
CA ASP A 328 10.07 -4.68 2.83
C ASP A 328 9.14 -5.21 3.94
N GLN A 329 8.76 -4.35 4.89
CA GLN A 329 7.78 -4.64 5.92
C GLN A 329 6.43 -3.98 5.60
N SER A 330 6.40 -2.68 5.29
CA SER A 330 5.18 -1.88 5.17
C SER A 330 4.36 -2.15 3.90
N LEU A 331 4.97 -2.69 2.84
CA LEU A 331 4.25 -3.06 1.61
C LEU A 331 3.59 -4.44 1.68
N ASP A 332 3.73 -5.18 2.78
CA ASP A 332 3.02 -6.44 2.97
C ASP A 332 1.49 -6.23 3.00
N PRO A 333 0.70 -6.89 2.13
CA PRO A 333 -0.75 -6.73 2.07
C PRO A 333 -1.49 -6.99 3.39
N LYS A 334 -0.90 -7.69 4.36
CA LYS A 334 -1.49 -7.95 5.69
C LYS A 334 -1.83 -6.67 6.47
N TRP A 335 -1.18 -5.55 6.17
CA TRP A 335 -1.44 -4.27 6.84
C TRP A 335 -2.68 -3.56 6.27
N TRP A 336 -2.97 -3.72 4.99
CA TRP A 336 -3.83 -2.79 4.24
C TRP A 336 -5.27 -3.32 4.10
N GLY A 337 -6.13 -2.92 5.02
CA GLY A 337 -7.56 -3.23 4.99
C GLY A 337 -8.35 -2.40 3.96
N GLY A 338 -9.67 -2.64 3.89
CA GLY A 338 -10.56 -1.89 3.00
C GLY A 338 -10.38 -2.18 1.50
N GLU A 339 -10.94 -1.32 0.66
CA GLU A 339 -10.84 -1.41 -0.81
C GLU A 339 -10.58 -0.01 -1.40
N PRO A 340 -9.32 0.34 -1.73
CA PRO A 340 -9.00 1.68 -2.19
C PRO A 340 -9.50 1.96 -3.62
N PHE A 341 -9.54 3.24 -4.02
CA PHE A 341 -10.18 3.66 -5.28
C PHE A 341 -9.55 3.03 -6.53
N TRP A 342 -8.25 2.72 -6.53
CA TRP A 342 -7.61 2.01 -7.66
C TRP A 342 -8.16 0.58 -7.77
N VAL A 343 -8.17 -0.19 -6.69
CA VAL A 343 -8.79 -1.53 -6.64
C VAL A 343 -10.27 -1.47 -7.04
N THR A 344 -11.00 -0.47 -6.54
CA THR A 344 -12.42 -0.22 -6.85
C THR A 344 -12.64 0.03 -8.36
N ALA A 345 -11.72 0.74 -9.02
CA ALA A 345 -11.76 1.07 -10.43
C ALA A 345 -11.46 -0.14 -11.32
N GLU A 346 -10.32 -0.80 -11.10
CA GLU A 346 -9.86 -1.94 -11.94
C GLU A 346 -10.87 -3.09 -11.91
N ARG A 347 -11.47 -3.38 -10.74
CA ARG A 347 -12.53 -4.39 -10.58
C ARG A 347 -13.82 -4.09 -11.35
N GLN A 348 -14.06 -2.82 -11.67
CA GLN A 348 -15.19 -2.37 -12.48
C GLN A 348 -14.80 -2.07 -13.94
N GLY A 349 -13.55 -2.35 -14.33
CA GLY A 349 -13.06 -2.15 -15.69
C GLY A 349 -12.72 -0.71 -16.04
N VAL A 350 -12.44 0.13 -15.03
CA VAL A 350 -11.97 1.51 -15.18
C VAL A 350 -10.49 1.54 -14.83
N ARG A 351 -9.64 1.96 -15.76
CA ARG A 351 -8.18 1.95 -15.56
C ARG A 351 -7.73 3.10 -14.66
N SER A 352 -6.78 2.80 -13.78
CA SER A 352 -6.15 3.74 -12.85
C SER A 352 -4.64 3.92 -13.12
N ALA A 353 -4.13 5.11 -12.83
CA ALA A 353 -2.70 5.47 -12.90
C ALA A 353 -2.30 6.12 -11.58
N ILE A 354 -1.42 5.48 -10.81
CA ILE A 354 -1.11 5.90 -9.44
C ILE A 354 0.36 6.26 -9.32
N HIS A 355 0.63 7.54 -9.08
CA HIS A 355 1.95 8.10 -9.00
C HIS A 355 2.31 8.40 -7.54
N MET A 356 3.00 7.45 -6.91
CA MET A 356 3.55 7.53 -5.55
C MET A 356 2.55 7.65 -4.38
N TRP A 357 1.29 7.28 -4.55
CA TRP A 357 0.29 7.40 -3.47
C TRP A 357 0.53 6.36 -2.35
N PRO A 358 0.53 6.74 -1.04
CA PRO A 358 0.74 5.79 0.05
C PRO A 358 -0.20 4.58 0.01
N GLY A 359 0.38 3.38 0.07
CA GLY A 359 -0.32 2.10 -0.03
C GLY A 359 -0.56 1.57 -1.46
N SER A 360 -0.24 2.33 -2.52
CA SER A 360 -0.44 1.85 -3.90
C SER A 360 0.47 0.71 -4.29
N GLU A 361 1.66 0.63 -3.70
CA GLU A 361 2.64 -0.45 -3.91
C GLU A 361 2.34 -1.73 -3.10
N ALA A 362 1.35 -1.71 -2.21
CA ALA A 362 1.11 -2.80 -1.25
C ALA A 362 0.15 -3.90 -1.74
N HIS A 363 0.05 -4.09 -3.06
CA HIS A 363 -0.68 -5.18 -3.74
C HIS A 363 -2.10 -5.47 -3.21
N VAL A 364 -2.81 -4.42 -2.76
CA VAL A 364 -4.01 -4.49 -1.92
C VAL A 364 -5.09 -5.37 -2.54
N LEU A 365 -5.61 -6.31 -1.75
CA LEU A 365 -6.59 -7.34 -2.16
C LEU A 365 -6.22 -8.07 -3.47
N ASN A 366 -4.93 -8.28 -3.75
CA ASN A 366 -4.39 -8.89 -4.97
C ASN A 366 -4.85 -8.17 -6.26
N THR A 367 -4.98 -6.84 -6.23
CA THR A 367 -5.44 -6.02 -7.37
C THR A 367 -4.51 -4.82 -7.56
N GLU A 368 -3.74 -4.83 -8.64
CA GLU A 368 -2.79 -3.77 -8.99
C GLU A 368 -3.46 -2.62 -9.73
N PRO A 369 -3.01 -1.37 -9.57
CA PRO A 369 -3.34 -0.30 -10.52
C PRO A 369 -2.88 -0.64 -11.94
N SER A 370 -3.64 -0.21 -12.94
CA SER A 370 -3.31 -0.39 -14.37
C SER A 370 -1.97 0.23 -14.77
N LEU A 371 -1.54 1.29 -14.08
CA LEU A 371 -0.21 1.91 -14.13
C LEU A 371 0.16 2.38 -12.72
N MET A 372 1.40 2.18 -12.30
CA MET A 372 1.87 2.58 -10.98
C MET A 372 3.35 3.00 -11.03
N ASP A 373 3.66 4.18 -10.48
CA ASP A 373 5.02 4.64 -10.24
C ASP A 373 5.34 4.52 -8.74
N LYS A 374 6.46 3.85 -8.42
CA LYS A 374 6.95 3.66 -7.04
C LYS A 374 7.36 4.98 -6.39
N PHE A 375 7.27 5.08 -5.07
CA PHE A 375 7.71 6.26 -4.33
C PHE A 375 9.19 6.57 -4.57
N ASN A 376 9.48 7.82 -4.95
CA ASN A 376 10.82 8.37 -5.08
C ASN A 376 10.86 9.81 -4.54
N GLY A 377 11.36 9.97 -3.31
CA GLY A 377 11.50 11.27 -2.65
C GLY A 377 12.50 12.23 -3.30
N LYS A 378 13.34 11.77 -4.25
CA LYS A 378 14.27 12.60 -5.04
C LYS A 378 13.66 13.13 -6.37
N GLU A 379 12.39 12.84 -6.68
CA GLU A 379 11.76 13.32 -7.92
C GLU A 379 11.38 14.82 -7.88
N THR A 380 11.69 15.54 -8.95
CA THR A 380 11.37 16.96 -9.11
C THR A 380 9.89 17.21 -9.43
N LEU A 381 9.37 18.37 -9.00
CA LEU A 381 8.01 18.81 -9.30
C LEU A 381 7.69 18.81 -10.82
N ASP A 382 8.64 19.19 -11.67
CA ASP A 382 8.44 19.27 -13.13
C ASP A 382 8.39 17.88 -13.80
N ASN A 383 9.07 16.88 -13.25
CA ASN A 383 8.90 15.49 -13.67
C ASN A 383 7.48 15.02 -13.32
N LYS A 384 6.94 15.38 -12.15
CA LYS A 384 5.56 15.05 -11.76
C LYS A 384 4.53 15.66 -12.71
N VAL A 385 4.68 16.93 -13.12
CA VAL A 385 3.82 17.54 -14.16
C VAL A 385 3.90 16.73 -15.45
N SER A 386 5.12 16.45 -15.92
CA SER A 386 5.35 15.72 -17.17
C SER A 386 4.69 14.34 -17.14
N ARG A 387 4.84 13.61 -16.03
CA ARG A 387 4.26 12.27 -15.84
C ARG A 387 2.73 12.27 -15.78
N ILE A 388 2.13 13.28 -15.15
CA ILE A 388 0.66 13.47 -15.18
C ILE A 388 0.17 13.75 -16.61
N MET A 389 0.91 14.53 -17.40
CA MET A 389 0.58 14.77 -18.81
C MET A 389 0.77 13.52 -19.67
N GLU A 390 1.82 12.71 -19.45
CA GLU A 390 1.98 11.41 -20.13
C GLU A 390 0.75 10.51 -19.95
N PHE A 391 0.23 10.37 -18.72
CA PHE A 391 -0.99 9.59 -18.46
C PHE A 391 -2.23 10.14 -19.16
N LEU A 392 -2.31 11.45 -19.38
CA LEU A 392 -3.41 12.10 -20.11
C LEU A 392 -3.23 12.03 -21.64
N ASP A 393 -1.99 11.97 -22.13
CA ASP A 393 -1.65 11.91 -23.55
C ASP A 393 -1.60 10.49 -24.12
N MET A 394 -1.66 9.45 -23.27
CA MET A 394 -1.90 8.06 -23.69
C MET A 394 -3.12 7.95 -24.63
N PRO A 395 -3.14 6.99 -25.58
CA PRO A 395 -4.19 6.92 -26.59
C PRO A 395 -5.51 6.38 -26.01
N GLY A 396 -6.65 6.91 -26.46
CA GLY A 396 -7.97 6.62 -25.90
C GLY A 396 -8.77 5.60 -26.72
N PHE A 397 -10.06 5.47 -26.38
CA PHE A 397 -11.00 4.53 -27.03
C PHE A 397 -11.30 4.85 -28.51
N GLU A 398 -10.77 5.95 -29.06
CA GLU A 398 -10.73 6.24 -30.49
C GLU A 398 -9.97 5.18 -31.29
N ASP A 399 -8.85 4.67 -30.76
CA ASP A 399 -8.02 3.68 -31.44
C ASP A 399 -8.47 2.26 -31.08
N LYS A 400 -9.02 1.58 -32.09
CA LYS A 400 -9.56 0.22 -32.00
C LYS A 400 -8.50 -0.86 -32.26
N THR A 401 -7.24 -0.47 -32.38
CA THR A 401 -6.10 -1.39 -32.57
C THR A 401 -5.27 -1.59 -31.29
N LEU A 402 -5.50 -0.78 -30.25
CA LEU A 402 -4.89 -0.92 -28.93
C LEU A 402 -5.34 -2.21 -28.23
N ASP A 403 -4.43 -2.83 -27.49
CA ASP A 403 -4.79 -3.76 -26.43
C ASP A 403 -5.34 -2.99 -25.21
N ALA A 404 -6.15 -3.66 -24.39
CA ALA A 404 -6.78 -3.02 -23.22
C ALA A 404 -5.77 -2.54 -22.15
N SER A 405 -4.52 -2.98 -22.22
CA SER A 405 -3.38 -2.53 -21.40
C SER A 405 -2.84 -1.14 -21.81
N ASP A 406 -3.26 -0.61 -22.95
CA ASP A 406 -2.59 0.55 -23.59
C ASP A 406 -3.53 1.78 -23.66
N VAL A 407 -4.83 1.57 -23.42
CA VAL A 407 -5.86 2.62 -23.40
C VAL A 407 -5.69 3.56 -22.20
N ARG A 408 -5.80 4.87 -22.43
CA ARG A 408 -5.65 5.96 -21.43
C ARG A 408 -6.35 5.65 -20.08
N PRO A 409 -5.66 5.85 -18.94
CA PRO A 409 -6.27 5.75 -17.62
C PRO A 409 -7.38 6.79 -17.41
N GLN A 410 -8.34 6.45 -16.56
CA GLN A 410 -9.47 7.30 -16.21
C GLN A 410 -9.38 7.84 -14.78
N LEU A 411 -8.73 7.12 -13.87
CA LEU A 411 -8.52 7.59 -12.50
C LEU A 411 -7.02 7.78 -12.28
N ILE A 412 -6.55 9.02 -12.33
CA ILE A 412 -5.15 9.39 -12.14
C ILE A 412 -4.99 9.95 -10.73
N ALA A 413 -4.00 9.48 -9.97
CA ALA A 413 -3.68 9.99 -8.64
C ALA A 413 -2.19 10.32 -8.53
N ALA A 414 -1.86 11.47 -7.94
CA ALA A 414 -0.48 11.92 -7.76
C ALA A 414 -0.23 12.47 -6.35
N TYR A 415 0.96 12.17 -5.81
CA TYR A 415 1.39 12.55 -4.47
C TYR A 415 2.59 13.50 -4.49
N VAL A 416 2.57 14.53 -3.63
CA VAL A 416 3.54 15.63 -3.60
C VAL A 416 4.03 15.89 -2.15
N PRO A 417 5.13 15.26 -1.70
CA PRO A 417 5.61 15.30 -0.30
C PRO A 417 6.31 16.61 0.11
N HIS A 418 6.27 17.65 -0.72
CA HIS A 418 7.24 18.76 -0.62
C HIS A 418 6.97 19.71 0.56
N VAL A 419 5.70 20.07 0.80
CA VAL A 419 5.34 21.07 1.81
C VAL A 419 5.49 20.49 3.23
N ASP A 420 5.07 19.26 3.46
CA ASP A 420 5.33 18.52 4.69
C ASP A 420 6.83 18.39 5.00
N ARG A 421 7.62 17.79 4.08
CA ARG A 421 9.07 17.58 4.25
C ARG A 421 9.81 18.85 4.66
N ASP A 422 9.52 19.96 3.99
CA ASP A 422 10.16 21.25 4.28
C ASP A 422 9.54 21.91 5.53
N GLY A 423 8.27 21.64 5.83
CA GLY A 423 7.58 22.02 7.06
C GLY A 423 8.19 21.36 8.31
N HIS A 424 8.53 20.07 8.27
CA HIS A 424 9.32 19.40 9.30
C HIS A 424 10.73 19.99 9.40
N LYS A 425 11.40 20.25 8.27
CA LYS A 425 12.79 20.72 8.23
C LYS A 425 12.96 22.12 8.81
N PHE A 426 12.05 23.05 8.50
CA PHE A 426 12.17 24.48 8.84
C PHE A 426 11.10 25.00 9.80
N GLY A 427 9.89 24.42 9.78
CA GLY A 427 8.69 24.91 10.47
C GLY A 427 7.71 25.61 9.51
N PRO A 428 6.39 25.60 9.77
CA PRO A 428 5.37 26.10 8.84
C PRO A 428 5.36 27.63 8.63
N ASN A 429 6.17 28.40 9.36
CA ASN A 429 6.12 29.87 9.39
C ASN A 429 7.46 30.56 9.02
N THR A 430 8.35 29.88 8.30
CA THR A 430 9.66 30.45 7.90
C THR A 430 9.65 31.05 6.48
N THR A 431 10.81 31.47 5.97
CA THR A 431 10.95 31.98 4.58
C THR A 431 11.09 30.84 3.57
N GLU A 432 11.72 29.75 3.99
CA GLU A 432 12.00 28.55 3.19
C GLU A 432 10.70 27.86 2.78
N ILE A 433 9.80 27.60 3.73
CA ILE A 433 8.50 26.99 3.46
C ILE A 433 7.62 27.85 2.53
N ARG A 434 7.77 29.19 2.57
CA ARG A 434 7.06 30.09 1.63
C ARG A 434 7.52 29.87 0.19
N LYS A 435 8.80 29.60 -0.03
CA LYS A 435 9.35 29.24 -1.35
C LYS A 435 8.82 27.87 -1.80
N THR A 436 8.81 26.86 -0.93
CA THR A 436 8.25 25.53 -1.25
C THR A 436 6.76 25.60 -1.62
N ILE A 437 5.96 26.40 -0.90
CA ILE A 437 4.55 26.65 -1.22
C ILE A 437 4.39 27.31 -2.61
N GLN A 438 5.24 28.28 -2.96
CA GLN A 438 5.24 28.92 -4.28
C GLN A 438 5.67 27.97 -5.41
N GLU A 439 6.62 27.06 -5.14
CA GLU A 439 7.08 26.05 -6.10
C GLU A 439 5.99 25.00 -6.37
N VAL A 440 5.26 24.58 -5.33
CA VAL A 440 4.12 23.66 -5.46
C VAL A 440 2.91 24.33 -6.14
N ASP A 441 2.61 25.60 -5.86
CA ASP A 441 1.57 26.33 -6.60
C ASP A 441 1.95 26.54 -8.08
N SER A 442 3.22 26.81 -8.37
CA SER A 442 3.76 26.88 -9.74
C SER A 442 3.61 25.54 -10.48
N MET A 443 3.90 24.41 -9.81
CA MET A 443 3.68 23.06 -10.33
C MET A 443 2.19 22.82 -10.66
N ILE A 444 1.28 23.18 -9.75
CA ILE A 444 -0.17 23.11 -9.98
C ILE A 444 -0.59 24.01 -11.16
N GLY A 445 -0.02 25.21 -11.28
CA GLY A 445 -0.22 26.11 -12.41
C GLY A 445 0.21 25.51 -13.75
N LYS A 446 1.36 24.82 -13.79
CA LYS A 446 1.81 24.07 -14.98
C LYS A 446 0.85 22.94 -15.35
N ILE A 447 0.27 22.24 -14.37
CA ILE A 447 -0.77 21.23 -14.62
C ILE A 447 -2.03 21.86 -15.23
N PHE A 448 -2.53 22.96 -14.67
CA PHE A 448 -3.71 23.64 -15.22
C PHE A 448 -3.48 24.17 -16.64
N HIS A 449 -2.29 24.70 -16.92
CA HIS A 449 -1.93 25.14 -18.27
C HIS A 449 -1.83 23.97 -19.25
N GLY A 450 -1.16 22.87 -18.88
CA GLY A 450 -1.08 21.67 -19.73
C GLY A 450 -2.45 21.02 -20.03
N LEU A 451 -3.41 21.14 -19.10
CA LEU A 451 -4.81 20.77 -19.33
C LEU A 451 -5.52 21.73 -20.30
N GLU A 452 -5.24 23.04 -20.23
CA GLU A 452 -5.79 24.06 -21.13
C GLU A 452 -5.27 23.87 -22.58
N GLU A 453 -3.96 23.69 -22.76
CA GLU A 453 -3.32 23.39 -24.06
C GLU A 453 -3.97 22.18 -24.77
N ARG A 454 -4.45 21.20 -23.99
CA ARG A 454 -5.06 19.96 -24.46
C ARG A 454 -6.59 20.03 -24.57
N ASN A 455 -7.20 21.20 -24.36
CA ASN A 455 -8.66 21.42 -24.25
C ASN A 455 -9.37 20.57 -23.17
N LEU A 456 -8.66 20.12 -22.13
CA LEU A 456 -9.17 19.18 -21.12
C LEU A 456 -9.88 19.85 -19.94
N THR A 457 -9.82 21.19 -19.82
CA THR A 457 -10.35 22.00 -18.70
C THR A 457 -11.84 21.79 -18.40
N ASN A 458 -12.62 21.29 -19.37
CA ASN A 458 -14.06 21.00 -19.23
C ASN A 458 -14.39 19.50 -19.41
N ILE A 459 -13.37 18.62 -19.42
CA ILE A 459 -13.46 17.19 -19.73
C ILE A 459 -12.92 16.35 -18.56
N VAL A 460 -11.75 16.71 -18.05
CA VAL A 460 -11.14 16.08 -16.89
C VAL A 460 -11.67 16.75 -15.62
N ASN A 461 -12.06 15.94 -14.62
CA ASN A 461 -12.25 16.45 -13.27
C ASN A 461 -10.89 16.57 -12.58
N VAL A 462 -10.61 17.68 -11.93
CA VAL A 462 -9.43 17.84 -11.08
C VAL A 462 -9.87 18.04 -9.65
N ILE A 463 -9.24 17.31 -8.73
CA ILE A 463 -9.43 17.39 -7.28
C ILE A 463 -8.04 17.62 -6.67
N VAL A 464 -7.86 18.71 -5.93
CA VAL A 464 -6.66 18.98 -5.13
C VAL A 464 -7.02 18.84 -3.67
N VAL A 465 -6.25 18.03 -2.93
CA VAL A 465 -6.42 17.80 -1.50
C VAL A 465 -5.10 17.98 -0.76
N SER A 466 -5.18 18.08 0.55
CA SER A 466 -4.13 17.62 1.45
C SER A 466 -4.70 16.60 2.44
N ASP A 467 -3.83 15.92 3.13
CA ASP A 467 -4.15 14.85 4.07
C ASP A 467 -4.09 15.32 5.53
N HIS A 468 -3.26 16.31 5.86
CA HIS A 468 -3.25 17.05 7.13
C HIS A 468 -2.65 18.46 7.00
N GLY A 469 -2.68 19.20 8.12
CA GLY A 469 -1.96 20.47 8.31
C GLY A 469 -0.59 20.29 8.96
N MET A 470 -0.12 21.32 9.69
CA MET A 470 1.21 21.41 10.30
C MET A 470 1.23 22.47 11.43
N ALA A 471 1.92 22.22 12.54
CA ALA A 471 2.06 23.14 13.68
C ALA A 471 3.55 23.32 14.06
N SER A 472 3.93 24.50 14.56
CA SER A 472 5.31 24.80 14.92
C SER A 472 5.72 24.16 16.25
N THR A 473 6.83 23.43 16.26
CA THR A 473 7.45 22.89 17.49
C THR A 473 8.49 23.86 18.05
N ASP A 474 8.87 23.66 19.31
CA ASP A 474 10.02 24.33 19.93
C ASP A 474 10.46 23.56 21.17
N ILE A 475 11.72 23.74 21.58
CA ILE A 475 12.28 23.10 22.77
C ILE A 475 11.52 23.48 24.07
N SER A 476 10.94 24.67 24.17
CA SER A 476 10.09 25.06 25.30
C SER A 476 8.83 24.20 25.44
N ARG A 477 8.36 23.60 24.34
CA ARG A 477 7.12 22.80 24.24
C ARG A 477 7.38 21.29 24.06
N LEU A 478 8.54 20.80 24.50
CA LEU A 478 8.81 19.36 24.60
C LEU A 478 8.46 18.81 25.98
N ILE A 479 7.88 17.61 25.99
CA ILE A 479 7.55 16.81 27.17
C ILE A 479 8.39 15.54 27.14
N GLN A 480 9.07 15.24 28.25
CA GLN A 480 9.99 14.13 28.37
C GLN A 480 9.22 12.87 28.84
N LEU A 481 9.23 11.79 28.05
CA LEU A 481 8.40 10.59 28.33
C LEU A 481 8.76 9.93 29.67
N GLU A 482 10.04 9.88 30.00
CA GLU A 482 10.60 9.27 31.21
C GLU A 482 10.29 10.06 32.50
N ASP A 483 9.83 11.31 32.35
CA ASP A 483 9.32 12.11 33.47
C ASP A 483 7.79 11.88 33.64
N LEU A 484 7.11 11.45 32.57
CA LEU A 484 5.70 11.06 32.57
C LEU A 484 5.46 9.65 33.11
N ILE A 485 6.29 8.66 32.78
CA ILE A 485 6.13 7.25 33.20
C ILE A 485 7.48 6.52 33.36
N ASP A 486 7.46 5.42 34.11
CA ASP A 486 8.50 4.39 34.09
C ASP A 486 8.47 3.63 32.74
N THR A 487 9.33 4.04 31.81
CA THR A 487 9.46 3.42 30.48
C THR A 487 9.95 1.97 30.52
N SER A 488 10.54 1.51 31.62
CA SER A 488 11.01 0.11 31.72
C SER A 488 9.86 -0.91 31.68
N LYS A 489 8.64 -0.48 32.03
CA LYS A 489 7.41 -1.26 31.95
C LYS A 489 6.80 -1.37 30.55
N ILE A 490 7.22 -0.52 29.61
CA ILE A 490 6.66 -0.48 28.25
C ILE A 490 7.36 -1.53 27.37
N GLU A 491 6.59 -2.22 26.54
CA GLU A 491 7.06 -3.25 25.59
C GLU A 491 7.17 -2.66 24.18
N HIS A 492 6.11 -2.02 23.70
CA HIS A 492 6.05 -1.34 22.40
C HIS A 492 5.48 0.07 22.55
N ILE A 493 5.90 0.95 21.63
CA ILE A 493 5.41 2.33 21.48
C ILE A 493 4.83 2.48 20.07
N ASP A 494 3.54 2.83 19.99
CA ASP A 494 2.83 3.06 18.74
C ASP A 494 2.77 4.57 18.44
N GLY A 495 3.27 4.99 17.28
CA GLY A 495 3.10 6.36 16.77
C GLY A 495 3.96 7.46 17.39
N TRP A 496 3.84 8.64 16.77
CA TRP A 496 4.52 9.88 17.10
C TRP A 496 3.83 11.02 16.35
N PRO A 497 3.71 12.25 16.90
CA PRO A 497 4.19 12.70 18.22
C PRO A 497 3.23 12.38 19.39
N LEU A 498 2.09 11.75 19.11
CA LEU A 498 1.25 11.09 20.11
C LEU A 498 1.75 9.66 20.34
N TYR A 499 1.87 9.26 21.60
CA TYR A 499 2.48 8.00 22.02
C TYR A 499 1.39 7.03 22.49
N GLY A 500 1.14 5.98 21.71
CA GLY A 500 0.43 4.79 22.13
C GLY A 500 1.37 3.87 22.90
N LEU A 501 0.92 3.32 24.03
CA LEU A 501 1.76 2.58 24.97
C LEU A 501 1.20 1.18 25.22
N ARG A 502 2.07 0.18 25.11
CA ARG A 502 1.76 -1.23 25.41
C ARG A 502 2.64 -1.71 26.56
N PRO A 503 2.08 -2.00 27.76
CA PRO A 503 2.89 -2.46 28.89
C PRO A 503 3.22 -3.95 28.79
N LYS A 504 4.43 -4.34 29.19
CA LYS A 504 4.94 -5.73 29.26
C LYS A 504 4.06 -6.65 30.11
N ASN A 505 3.39 -6.09 31.11
CA ASN A 505 2.35 -6.76 31.88
C ASN A 505 1.03 -6.01 31.71
N PRO A 506 -0.04 -6.65 31.19
CA PRO A 506 -1.37 -6.06 31.11
C PRO A 506 -1.91 -5.52 32.45
N ASP A 507 -1.51 -6.09 33.60
CA ASP A 507 -1.96 -5.60 34.92
C ASP A 507 -1.43 -4.20 35.26
N ASP A 508 -0.28 -3.78 34.71
CA ASP A 508 0.29 -2.44 34.94
C ASP A 508 -0.51 -1.33 34.22
N LEU A 509 -1.36 -1.67 33.24
CA LEU A 509 -2.07 -0.73 32.37
C LEU A 509 -2.88 0.32 33.14
N GLN A 510 -3.63 -0.11 34.16
CA GLN A 510 -4.47 0.78 34.96
C GLN A 510 -3.60 1.72 35.83
N GLY A 511 -2.50 1.21 36.41
CA GLY A 511 -1.58 2.01 37.21
C GLY A 511 -0.86 3.07 36.40
N LEU A 512 -0.41 2.72 35.18
CA LEU A 512 0.19 3.67 34.24
C LEU A 512 -0.80 4.76 33.81
N TYR A 513 -2.05 4.37 33.51
CA TYR A 513 -3.10 5.34 33.20
C TYR A 513 -3.40 6.27 34.38
N ASP A 514 -3.55 5.75 35.60
CA ASP A 514 -3.87 6.56 36.78
C ASP A 514 -2.73 7.52 37.14
N GLU A 515 -1.46 7.12 37.01
CA GLU A 515 -0.30 8.01 37.15
C GLU A 515 -0.32 9.14 36.10
N LEU A 516 -0.49 8.78 34.82
CA LEU A 516 -0.56 9.75 33.72
C LEU A 516 -1.74 10.72 33.88
N LYS A 517 -2.90 10.23 34.31
CA LYS A 517 -4.11 11.04 34.52
C LYS A 517 -4.01 11.94 35.75
N GLU A 518 -3.16 11.62 36.73
CA GLU A 518 -2.81 12.56 37.80
C GLU A 518 -1.83 13.63 37.29
N LYS A 519 -0.81 13.25 36.51
CA LYS A 519 0.13 14.20 35.90
C LYS A 519 -0.55 15.17 34.92
N SER A 520 -1.55 14.73 34.17
CA SER A 520 -2.32 15.61 33.26
C SER A 520 -3.22 16.63 33.99
N LYS A 521 -3.46 16.48 35.31
CA LYS A 521 -4.19 17.50 36.10
C LYS A 521 -3.30 18.70 36.45
N SER A 522 -1.99 18.51 36.55
CA SER A 522 -1.02 19.58 36.84
C SER A 522 -0.34 20.13 35.58
N ASN A 523 -0.25 19.33 34.52
CA ASN A 523 0.28 19.74 33.21
C ASN A 523 -0.83 19.68 32.13
N PRO A 524 -1.43 20.82 31.73
CA PRO A 524 -2.52 20.86 30.76
C PRO A 524 -2.06 20.70 29.29
N ASN A 525 -0.78 20.42 29.05
CA ASN A 525 -0.22 20.37 27.69
C ASN A 525 -0.23 18.95 27.07
N PHE A 526 -0.87 17.99 27.74
CA PHE A 526 -1.18 16.68 27.18
C PHE A 526 -2.48 16.11 27.77
N GLN A 527 -3.13 15.25 26.98
CA GLN A 527 -4.31 14.48 27.31
C GLN A 527 -3.93 12.99 27.36
N VAL A 528 -4.69 12.20 28.11
CA VAL A 528 -4.41 10.78 28.35
C VAL A 528 -5.69 9.99 28.15
N TYR A 529 -5.64 8.91 27.39
CA TYR A 529 -6.83 8.12 27.03
C TYR A 529 -6.59 6.62 27.11
N LEU A 530 -7.57 5.89 27.65
CA LEU A 530 -7.69 4.44 27.46
C LEU A 530 -8.60 4.19 26.25
N ARG A 531 -8.07 3.42 25.28
CA ARG A 531 -8.72 3.09 23.99
C ARG A 531 -10.18 2.63 24.17
N ASP A 532 -10.39 1.75 25.15
CA ASP A 532 -11.66 1.05 25.35
C ASP A 532 -12.58 1.71 26.41
N VAL A 533 -12.19 2.87 26.96
CA VAL A 533 -12.87 3.49 28.11
C VAL A 533 -13.25 4.95 27.89
N ASP A 534 -12.31 5.81 27.52
CA ASP A 534 -12.53 7.27 27.46
C ASP A 534 -11.95 7.97 26.22
N MET A 535 -11.42 7.21 25.26
CA MET A 535 -11.06 7.71 23.93
C MET A 535 -12.27 8.42 23.26
N PRO A 536 -12.13 9.68 22.77
CA PRO A 536 -13.25 10.43 22.20
C PRO A 536 -13.88 9.76 20.97
N GLU A 537 -15.20 9.52 20.99
CA GLU A 537 -15.92 8.85 19.90
C GLU A 537 -15.72 9.54 18.53
N ARG A 538 -15.62 10.89 18.52
CA ARG A 538 -15.36 11.71 17.33
C ARG A 538 -14.05 11.43 16.60
N TYR A 539 -13.08 10.77 17.26
CA TYR A 539 -11.82 10.37 16.64
C TYR A 539 -11.95 9.10 15.79
N HIS A 540 -12.98 8.26 16.02
CA HIS A 540 -13.10 6.95 15.39
C HIS A 540 -11.79 6.13 15.47
N PHE A 541 -11.21 6.10 16.68
CA PHE A 541 -9.87 5.59 16.95
C PHE A 541 -9.85 4.67 18.18
N SER A 542 -10.72 3.65 18.20
CA SER A 542 -10.77 2.65 19.29
C SER A 542 -10.95 1.21 18.84
N LYS A 543 -11.63 0.95 17.72
CA LYS A 543 -12.15 -0.37 17.36
C LYS A 543 -11.16 -1.25 16.58
N HIS A 544 -9.86 -1.18 16.88
CA HIS A 544 -8.82 -1.97 16.20
C HIS A 544 -7.69 -2.42 17.14
N HIS A 545 -7.28 -3.69 17.07
CA HIS A 545 -6.24 -4.31 17.92
C HIS A 545 -4.85 -3.64 17.83
N ARG A 546 -4.53 -3.09 16.64
CA ARG A 546 -3.34 -2.27 16.34
C ARG A 546 -3.30 -0.90 17.03
N ILE A 547 -4.40 -0.44 17.63
CA ILE A 547 -4.40 0.77 18.44
C ILE A 547 -3.97 0.37 19.85
N ALA A 548 -2.91 0.99 20.38
CA ALA A 548 -2.46 0.75 21.76
C ALA A 548 -3.61 0.93 22.79
N PRO A 549 -3.61 0.20 23.91
CA PRO A 549 -4.66 0.31 24.93
C PRO A 549 -4.64 1.65 25.67
N LEU A 550 -3.47 2.30 25.77
CA LEU A 550 -3.22 3.57 26.45
C LEU A 550 -2.57 4.55 25.47
N TRP A 551 -3.01 5.80 25.45
CA TRP A 551 -2.47 6.87 24.60
C TRP A 551 -2.18 8.14 25.40
N ILE A 552 -1.04 8.76 25.10
CA ILE A 552 -0.71 10.13 25.50
C ILE A 552 -0.77 11.01 24.25
N VAL A 553 -1.67 11.98 24.24
CA VAL A 553 -1.91 12.91 23.13
C VAL A 553 -1.45 14.31 23.56
N PRO A 554 -0.31 14.83 23.07
CA PRO A 554 0.11 16.20 23.39
C PRO A 554 -0.88 17.22 22.80
N GLU A 555 -1.00 18.37 23.46
CA GLU A 555 -1.69 19.53 22.88
C GLU A 555 -0.97 20.01 21.62
N THR A 556 -1.69 20.67 20.71
CA THR A 556 -1.12 21.05 19.41
C THR A 556 0.10 21.98 19.57
N GLY A 557 1.19 21.67 18.86
CA GLY A 557 2.45 22.42 18.96
C GLY A 557 3.33 22.04 20.16
N TRP A 558 2.89 21.11 21.01
CA TRP A 558 3.76 20.36 21.94
C TRP A 558 4.18 19.02 21.34
N ALA A 559 5.25 18.42 21.83
CA ALA A 559 5.65 17.07 21.43
C ALA A 559 6.16 16.25 22.62
N ILE A 560 5.98 14.94 22.55
CA ILE A 560 6.59 13.99 23.47
C ILE A 560 7.88 13.47 22.81
N VAL A 561 8.94 13.30 23.60
CA VAL A 561 10.24 12.76 23.17
C VAL A 561 10.82 11.83 24.23
N THR A 562 11.64 10.87 23.81
CA THR A 562 12.48 10.07 24.72
C THR A 562 13.82 10.77 25.04
N LYS A 563 14.52 10.33 26.09
CA LYS A 563 15.86 10.86 26.45
C LYS A 563 16.92 10.46 25.42
N GLU A 564 16.72 9.34 24.75
CA GLU A 564 17.56 8.83 23.66
C GLU A 564 17.40 9.65 22.36
N GLU A 565 16.18 10.11 22.06
CA GLU A 565 15.92 11.06 20.97
C GLU A 565 16.50 12.44 21.26
N PHE A 566 16.10 13.03 22.41
CA PHE A 566 16.42 14.41 22.78
C PHE A 566 16.22 14.66 24.29
N ASP A 567 17.32 14.81 25.04
CA ASP A 567 17.27 15.29 26.43
C ASP A 567 16.80 16.76 26.47
N VAL A 568 15.57 16.94 26.97
CA VAL A 568 14.89 18.24 27.04
C VAL A 568 15.57 19.19 28.03
N GLU A 569 16.19 18.70 29.11
CA GLU A 569 16.91 19.56 30.04
C GLU A 569 18.26 20.00 29.48
N ASP A 570 19.06 19.09 28.95
CA ASP A 570 20.37 19.37 28.37
C ASP A 570 20.26 20.28 27.15
N GLY A 571 19.28 20.02 26.28
CA GLY A 571 18.94 20.90 25.17
C GLY A 571 18.57 22.32 25.63
N LYS A 572 17.78 22.46 26.71
CA LYS A 572 17.43 23.78 27.27
C LYS A 572 18.65 24.49 27.88
N LYS A 573 19.53 23.76 28.57
CA LYS A 573 20.79 24.29 29.14
C LYS A 573 21.79 24.73 28.06
N LYS A 574 21.83 24.04 26.92
CA LYS A 574 22.71 24.32 25.78
C LYS A 574 22.08 25.22 24.69
N ASN A 575 20.81 25.59 24.83
CA ASN A 575 20.02 26.32 23.84
C ASN A 575 20.06 25.65 22.44
N LEU A 576 19.84 24.34 22.41
CA LEU A 576 19.77 23.56 21.17
C LEU A 576 18.45 23.81 20.42
N VAL A 577 18.50 23.75 19.09
CA VAL A 577 17.31 23.73 18.25
C VAL A 577 16.79 22.30 18.16
N TYR A 578 15.55 22.07 18.56
CA TYR A 578 14.88 20.79 18.33
C TYR A 578 14.53 20.62 16.84
N HIS A 579 14.63 19.39 16.36
CA HIS A 579 14.18 18.98 15.03
C HIS A 579 13.33 17.71 15.14
N PRO A 580 12.19 17.61 14.41
CA PRO A 580 11.70 18.57 13.42
C PRO A 580 11.15 19.86 14.05
N ARG A 581 11.07 20.91 13.22
CA ARG A 581 10.62 22.28 13.55
C ARG A 581 9.13 22.53 13.23
N GLY A 582 8.50 21.57 12.56
CA GLY A 582 7.06 21.43 12.42
C GLY A 582 6.65 20.00 12.74
N LEU A 583 5.44 19.82 13.28
CA LEU A 583 4.81 18.52 13.48
C LEU A 583 3.31 18.57 13.16
N HIS A 584 2.75 17.38 12.94
CA HIS A 584 1.34 17.11 12.70
C HIS A 584 0.96 15.81 13.43
N GLY A 585 -0.29 15.35 13.33
CA GLY A 585 -0.78 14.15 14.04
C GLY A 585 -1.76 14.44 15.18
N TYR A 586 -1.86 15.69 15.61
CA TYR A 586 -2.76 16.18 16.67
C TYR A 586 -4.25 16.03 16.33
N ASP A 587 -5.11 16.52 17.23
CA ASP A 587 -6.56 16.63 17.06
C ASP A 587 -6.95 17.17 15.67
N HIS A 588 -7.73 16.39 14.94
CA HIS A 588 -8.16 16.67 13.57
C HIS A 588 -9.09 17.88 13.45
N GLU A 589 -9.72 18.32 14.54
CA GLU A 589 -10.55 19.53 14.56
C GLU A 589 -9.74 20.82 14.80
N HIS A 590 -8.50 20.71 15.29
CA HIS A 590 -7.65 21.86 15.60
C HIS A 590 -7.31 22.68 14.35
N PRO A 591 -7.36 24.03 14.40
CA PRO A 591 -7.13 24.88 13.23
C PRO A 591 -5.84 24.59 12.45
N LEU A 592 -4.74 24.29 13.15
CA LEU A 592 -3.44 23.99 12.52
C LEU A 592 -3.39 22.64 11.78
N MET A 593 -4.31 21.70 12.06
CA MET A 593 -4.37 20.39 11.38
C MET A 593 -5.30 20.38 10.15
N ARG A 594 -5.95 21.50 9.84
CA ARG A 594 -6.92 21.61 8.74
C ARG A 594 -6.28 21.44 7.36
N ALA A 595 -6.85 20.55 6.57
CA ALA A 595 -6.46 20.24 5.21
C ALA A 595 -7.23 21.07 4.16
N ILE A 596 -6.78 21.05 2.91
CA ILE A 596 -7.49 21.64 1.77
C ILE A 596 -8.32 20.59 1.01
N PHE A 597 -9.40 21.04 0.38
CA PHE A 597 -10.08 20.33 -0.70
C PHE A 597 -10.53 21.38 -1.72
N ILE A 598 -10.25 21.17 -3.01
CA ILE A 598 -10.72 22.02 -4.10
C ILE A 598 -11.03 21.11 -5.29
N ALA A 599 -12.22 21.22 -5.88
CA ALA A 599 -12.62 20.41 -7.03
C ALA A 599 -13.22 21.24 -8.17
N ARG A 600 -12.97 20.83 -9.42
CA ARG A 600 -13.57 21.41 -10.63
C ARG A 600 -13.62 20.37 -11.74
N GLY A 601 -14.73 20.29 -12.47
CA GLY A 601 -14.89 19.40 -13.62
C GLY A 601 -16.34 19.10 -13.97
N PRO A 602 -16.61 18.37 -15.06
CA PRO A 602 -17.98 18.04 -15.48
C PRO A 602 -18.79 17.22 -14.46
N ALA A 603 -18.15 16.42 -13.59
CA ALA A 603 -18.82 15.70 -12.49
C ALA A 603 -19.15 16.60 -11.29
N PHE A 604 -18.57 17.80 -11.23
CA PHE A 604 -18.78 18.79 -10.18
C PHE A 604 -19.54 20.00 -10.77
N PRO A 605 -20.86 19.93 -11.01
CA PRO A 605 -21.62 21.07 -11.54
C PRO A 605 -21.85 22.15 -10.46
N HIS A 606 -21.22 23.31 -10.61
CA HIS A 606 -21.30 24.42 -9.65
C HIS A 606 -21.23 25.80 -10.37
N PRO A 607 -21.85 26.86 -9.81
CA PRO A 607 -21.47 28.24 -10.12
C PRO A 607 -20.03 28.51 -9.67
N ALA A 608 -19.24 29.27 -10.43
CA ALA A 608 -17.85 29.60 -10.06
C ALA A 608 -17.74 30.21 -8.63
N ASN A 609 -16.62 29.94 -7.95
CA ASN A 609 -16.35 30.36 -6.56
C ASN A 609 -17.32 29.76 -5.52
N SER A 610 -17.83 28.54 -5.76
CA SER A 610 -18.84 27.91 -4.89
C SER A 610 -18.25 27.40 -3.57
N GLN A 611 -18.87 27.80 -2.46
CA GLN A 611 -18.54 27.26 -1.14
C GLN A 611 -19.51 26.12 -0.79
N ILE A 612 -18.98 25.02 -0.25
CA ILE A 612 -19.73 23.92 0.39
C ILE A 612 -19.49 23.90 1.91
N ASP A 613 -20.27 23.10 2.63
CA ASP A 613 -20.03 22.84 4.05
C ASP A 613 -18.70 22.11 4.28
N VAL A 614 -18.13 22.27 5.48
CA VAL A 614 -16.92 21.57 5.95
C VAL A 614 -17.24 20.09 6.16
N PHE A 615 -16.30 19.21 5.79
CA PHE A 615 -16.45 17.74 5.90
C PHE A 615 -15.10 17.06 6.23
N GLN A 616 -15.14 15.76 6.59
CA GLN A 616 -13.96 14.94 6.88
C GLN A 616 -13.47 14.16 5.65
N ASN A 617 -12.16 13.91 5.57
CA ASN A 617 -11.50 13.29 4.42
C ASN A 617 -12.02 11.90 3.99
N ILE A 618 -12.69 11.15 4.88
CA ILE A 618 -13.47 9.94 4.53
C ILE A 618 -14.45 10.14 3.36
N GLU A 619 -14.93 11.36 3.13
CA GLU A 619 -15.92 11.64 2.08
C GLU A 619 -15.34 11.66 0.65
N VAL A 620 -14.03 11.86 0.50
CA VAL A 620 -13.38 12.06 -0.81
C VAL A 620 -13.47 10.80 -1.69
N TYR A 621 -13.40 9.61 -1.10
CA TYR A 621 -13.52 8.34 -1.81
C TYR A 621 -14.84 8.20 -2.59
N ASN A 622 -15.96 8.58 -1.96
CA ASN A 622 -17.27 8.55 -2.62
C ASN A 622 -17.36 9.54 -3.78
N MET A 623 -16.85 10.77 -3.58
CA MET A 623 -16.81 11.79 -4.63
C MET A 623 -15.95 11.34 -5.82
N LEU A 624 -14.78 10.74 -5.55
CA LEU A 624 -13.88 10.22 -6.56
C LEU A 624 -14.51 9.05 -7.35
N CYS A 625 -15.15 8.10 -6.65
CA CYS A 625 -15.90 7.01 -7.31
C CYS A 625 -17.03 7.54 -8.20
N ASP A 626 -17.88 8.43 -7.67
CA ASP A 626 -18.98 9.03 -8.43
C ASP A 626 -18.47 9.79 -9.67
N SER A 627 -17.33 10.47 -9.57
CA SER A 627 -16.79 11.33 -10.64
C SER A 627 -16.42 10.59 -11.93
N VAL A 628 -16.16 9.28 -11.84
CA VAL A 628 -15.89 8.38 -12.99
C VAL A 628 -16.97 7.29 -13.16
N GLY A 629 -18.07 7.36 -12.40
CA GLY A 629 -19.21 6.46 -12.52
C GLY A 629 -19.03 5.08 -11.88
N LEU A 630 -18.15 4.94 -10.89
CA LEU A 630 -17.93 3.72 -10.12
C LEU A 630 -18.97 3.54 -9.02
N THR A 631 -19.26 2.29 -8.67
CA THR A 631 -19.93 1.96 -7.41
C THR A 631 -18.86 1.90 -6.32
N PRO A 632 -18.92 2.75 -5.27
CA PRO A 632 -17.97 2.66 -4.15
C PRO A 632 -18.20 1.37 -3.33
N ALA A 633 -17.12 0.87 -2.74
CA ALA A 633 -17.18 -0.18 -1.71
C ALA A 633 -17.80 0.37 -0.40
N PRO A 634 -18.22 -0.49 0.55
CA PRO A 634 -18.70 -0.04 1.85
C PRO A 634 -17.63 0.76 2.59
N ASN A 635 -17.95 2.01 2.93
CA ASN A 635 -17.04 2.98 3.53
C ASN A 635 -17.79 3.85 4.57
N ASN A 636 -17.09 4.73 5.28
CA ASN A 636 -17.67 5.58 6.33
C ASN A 636 -18.30 6.88 5.79
N GLY A 637 -17.97 7.31 4.57
CA GLY A 637 -18.51 8.53 3.96
C GLY A 637 -19.99 8.44 3.57
N THR A 638 -20.64 9.60 3.52
CA THR A 638 -22.07 9.82 3.29
C THR A 638 -22.37 10.78 2.12
N LEU A 639 -21.44 11.64 1.75
CA LEU A 639 -21.56 12.61 0.65
C LEU A 639 -21.41 11.92 -0.71
N ARG A 640 -22.22 12.39 -1.67
CA ARG A 640 -22.31 11.86 -3.04
C ARG A 640 -22.44 13.02 -4.03
N LEU A 641 -22.03 12.81 -5.28
CA LEU A 641 -22.19 13.82 -6.33
C LEU A 641 -23.63 13.86 -6.86
N PRO A 642 -24.14 15.04 -7.31
CA PRO A 642 -23.48 16.34 -7.29
C PRO A 642 -23.48 16.99 -5.90
N LEU A 643 -22.39 17.70 -5.58
CA LEU A 643 -22.27 18.50 -4.37
C LEU A 643 -23.28 19.66 -4.37
N LYS A 644 -23.61 20.17 -3.18
CA LYS A 644 -24.60 21.24 -2.99
C LYS A 644 -23.93 22.48 -2.39
N PRO A 645 -23.62 23.51 -3.20
CA PRO A 645 -23.10 24.78 -2.69
C PRO A 645 -24.06 25.41 -1.67
N VAL A 646 -23.52 25.84 -0.53
CA VAL A 646 -24.22 26.63 0.49
C VAL A 646 -24.10 28.13 0.24
N GLY A 647 -23.16 28.54 -0.63
CA GLY A 647 -22.98 29.91 -1.05
C GLY A 647 -21.80 30.05 -2.02
N VAL A 648 -21.18 31.22 -2.00
CA VAL A 648 -19.90 31.50 -2.65
C VAL A 648 -18.90 32.01 -1.62
N HIS A 649 -17.61 31.77 -1.81
CA HIS A 649 -16.58 32.26 -0.89
C HIS A 649 -16.59 33.80 -0.89
N LYS A 650 -16.77 34.41 0.29
CA LYS A 650 -16.68 35.87 0.48
C LYS A 650 -15.35 36.23 1.16
N PRO A 651 -14.81 37.44 0.96
CA PRO A 651 -13.65 37.92 1.74
C PRO A 651 -13.90 37.88 3.25
N GLU A 652 -15.13 38.18 3.69
CA GLU A 652 -15.59 38.12 5.08
C GLU A 652 -15.74 36.68 5.62
N ASP A 653 -15.76 35.67 4.74
CA ASP A 653 -15.88 34.25 5.10
C ASP A 653 -14.52 33.55 5.20
N THR A 654 -13.44 34.24 4.86
CA THR A 654 -12.06 33.72 4.94
C THR A 654 -11.74 33.29 6.39
N PRO A 655 -11.15 32.11 6.62
CA PRO A 655 -10.63 31.75 7.94
C PRO A 655 -9.57 32.76 8.40
N GLU A 656 -9.60 33.15 9.67
CA GLU A 656 -8.49 33.88 10.29
C GLU A 656 -7.25 32.96 10.35
N GLU A 657 -6.06 33.51 10.12
CA GLU A 657 -4.82 32.74 10.19
C GLU A 657 -4.60 32.28 11.64
N PRO A 658 -4.53 30.96 11.90
CA PRO A 658 -4.48 30.43 13.27
C PRO A 658 -3.17 30.76 13.97
N GLU A 659 -3.24 31.05 15.27
CA GLU A 659 -2.05 31.28 16.10
C GLU A 659 -1.12 30.07 16.08
N ASP A 660 0.15 30.30 15.75
CA ASP A 660 1.17 29.26 15.61
C ASP A 660 2.55 29.78 16.07
N PRO A 661 3.07 29.35 17.22
CA PRO A 661 2.49 28.34 18.12
C PRO A 661 1.15 28.80 18.74
N PRO A 662 0.21 27.87 18.97
CA PRO A 662 -1.10 28.20 19.54
C PRO A 662 -0.93 28.72 20.97
N SER A 663 -1.72 29.74 21.34
CA SER A 663 -1.61 30.34 22.67
C SER A 663 -2.14 29.40 23.78
N ALA A 664 -1.48 29.44 24.93
CA ALA A 664 -1.83 28.65 26.10
C ALA A 664 -3.07 29.20 26.85
N SER A 665 -4.21 29.33 26.14
CA SER A 665 -5.43 29.93 26.69
C SER A 665 -6.76 29.30 26.23
N LYS A 666 -7.27 28.40 27.08
CA LYS A 666 -8.70 28.24 27.42
C LYS A 666 -9.70 27.65 26.41
N GLU A 667 -9.32 27.24 25.21
CA GLU A 667 -10.25 26.53 24.30
C GLU A 667 -10.18 24.99 24.38
N SER A 668 -9.92 24.43 25.57
CA SER A 668 -10.30 23.04 25.85
C SER A 668 -11.83 22.94 25.87
N ALA A 669 -12.40 22.16 24.94
CA ALA A 669 -13.81 22.21 24.60
C ALA A 669 -14.73 21.88 25.79
N ARG A 670 -15.61 22.84 26.13
CA ARG A 670 -16.73 22.58 27.05
C ARG A 670 -17.70 21.61 26.35
N PRO A 671 -18.07 20.47 26.96
CA PRO A 671 -18.95 19.50 26.30
C PRO A 671 -20.30 20.14 25.98
N THR A 672 -20.65 20.16 24.69
CA THR A 672 -21.93 20.65 24.17
C THR A 672 -23.04 19.69 24.57
N VAL A 673 -23.76 20.04 25.64
CA VAL A 673 -24.96 19.32 26.06
C VAL A 673 -25.96 19.32 24.89
N PRO A 674 -26.43 18.15 24.41
CA PRO A 674 -27.28 18.07 23.24
C PRO A 674 -28.62 18.80 23.50
N GLU A 675 -28.96 19.73 22.60
CA GLU A 675 -30.19 20.50 22.71
C GLU A 675 -31.42 19.59 22.54
N LYS A 676 -32.38 19.73 23.44
CA LYS A 676 -33.48 18.77 23.60
C LYS A 676 -34.54 18.99 22.52
N PRO A 677 -34.95 17.96 21.75
CA PRO A 677 -35.83 18.15 20.59
C PRO A 677 -37.18 18.73 20.99
N SER A 678 -37.55 19.84 20.35
CA SER A 678 -38.79 20.56 20.59
C SER A 678 -40.00 19.82 20.02
N GLN A 679 -41.08 19.74 20.80
CA GLN A 679 -42.29 18.99 20.42
C GLN A 679 -43.15 19.73 19.39
N PRO A 680 -43.89 19.00 18.52
CA PRO A 680 -44.60 19.58 17.39
C PRO A 680 -45.85 20.37 17.81
N VAL A 681 -45.99 21.58 17.27
CA VAL A 681 -47.18 22.42 17.44
C VAL A 681 -48.29 21.98 16.49
N ARG A 682 -49.52 21.83 16.99
CA ARG A 682 -50.76 21.85 16.18
C ARG A 682 -51.60 23.10 16.46
N PRO A 683 -52.42 23.56 15.50
CA PRO A 683 -52.86 24.96 15.45
C PRO A 683 -54.13 25.24 16.24
N THR A 684 -54.32 26.51 16.59
CA THR A 684 -55.63 27.09 16.96
C THR A 684 -55.89 28.32 16.08
N VAL A 685 -57.16 28.56 15.74
CA VAL A 685 -57.61 29.59 14.78
C VAL A 685 -58.58 30.55 15.46
N HIS A 686 -58.69 31.78 14.92
CA HIS A 686 -59.53 32.91 15.39
C HIS A 686 -58.96 33.67 16.61
N GLN A 687 -59.17 34.99 16.76
CA GLN A 687 -59.99 35.93 15.96
C GLN A 687 -59.40 37.36 15.91
N LYS A 688 -59.82 38.14 14.90
CA LYS A 688 -59.65 39.61 14.73
C LYS A 688 -60.89 40.31 15.35
N PRO A 689 -61.01 41.67 15.42
CA PRO A 689 -60.06 42.74 15.08
C PRO A 689 -59.98 43.90 16.11
N THR A 690 -59.18 44.95 15.83
CA THR A 690 -59.62 46.37 15.67
C THR A 690 -58.44 47.24 15.15
N GLN A 691 -58.76 48.40 14.57
CA GLN A 691 -57.88 49.39 13.89
C GLN A 691 -58.55 50.80 14.08
N PRO A 692 -58.03 51.95 13.57
CA PRO A 692 -56.72 52.30 12.97
C PRO A 692 -56.17 53.69 13.47
N GLN A 693 -55.25 54.31 12.70
CA GLN A 693 -54.90 55.77 12.62
C GLN A 693 -53.95 56.39 13.68
N ARG A 694 -53.15 57.44 13.39
CA ARG A 694 -52.44 57.94 12.16
C ARG A 694 -51.29 58.94 12.59
N PRO A 695 -50.44 59.48 11.69
CA PRO A 695 -49.13 60.07 12.04
C PRO A 695 -49.01 61.62 11.96
N THR A 696 -47.88 62.17 12.41
CA THR A 696 -47.37 63.53 12.09
C THR A 696 -45.83 63.57 11.98
N VAL A 697 -45.31 64.56 11.24
CA VAL A 697 -43.87 64.83 10.95
C VAL A 697 -43.68 66.39 10.93
N PRO A 698 -42.58 66.97 10.40
CA PRO A 698 -41.28 67.31 11.02
C PRO A 698 -41.14 68.77 11.53
N VAL A 699 -40.05 69.07 12.28
CA VAL A 699 -39.44 70.43 12.40
C VAL A 699 -37.90 70.34 12.56
N ALA A 700 -37.18 71.32 12.02
CA ALA A 700 -35.76 71.69 12.25
C ALA A 700 -35.61 73.23 11.96
N PRO A 701 -34.43 73.90 11.99
CA PRO A 701 -33.07 73.58 12.48
C PRO A 701 -32.52 74.70 13.43
N THR A 702 -31.18 74.88 13.57
CA THR A 702 -30.43 76.18 13.38
C THR A 702 -29.17 76.41 14.28
N GLN A 703 -27.95 76.33 13.68
CA GLN A 703 -26.70 77.12 13.95
C GLN A 703 -25.99 77.07 15.35
N SER A 704 -24.68 77.32 15.55
CA SER A 704 -23.43 77.43 14.72
C SER A 704 -22.19 77.49 15.69
N ALA A 705 -20.89 77.77 15.39
CA ALA A 705 -20.15 78.28 14.23
C ALA A 705 -18.60 78.00 14.29
N LYS A 706 -17.93 78.06 13.12
CA LYS A 706 -16.58 78.64 12.76
C LYS A 706 -15.38 78.51 13.73
N THR A 707 -14.16 78.18 13.27
CA THR A 707 -13.26 79.04 12.44
C THR A 707 -12.08 78.17 11.91
N THR A 708 -11.90 77.80 10.62
CA THR A 708 -11.28 78.50 9.43
C THR A 708 -9.83 79.03 9.63
N VAL A 709 -8.81 78.88 8.76
CA VAL A 709 -8.65 78.34 7.37
C VAL A 709 -7.16 78.02 7.09
N SER A 710 -6.73 77.15 6.14
CA SER A 710 -6.13 77.52 4.82
C SER A 710 -5.41 76.33 4.12
N LEU A 711 -4.85 76.53 2.90
CA LEU A 711 -3.96 75.60 2.14
C LEU A 711 -2.84 76.37 1.39
N LYS A 712 -1.68 75.73 1.10
CA LYS A 712 -1.08 75.54 -0.27
C LYS A 712 0.43 75.16 -0.33
N LYS A 713 0.82 74.44 -1.40
CA LYS A 713 2.17 74.23 -2.02
C LYS A 713 2.49 75.40 -3.01
N PRO A 714 3.67 75.57 -3.71
CA PRO A 714 4.66 74.53 -4.12
C PRO A 714 6.19 74.92 -4.31
N ALA A 715 7.02 73.89 -4.57
CA ALA A 715 8.11 73.79 -5.59
C ALA A 715 9.51 74.49 -5.52
N LYS A 716 10.52 73.69 -5.94
CA LYS A 716 11.82 73.97 -6.63
C LYS A 716 12.99 74.71 -5.92
N SER A 717 14.12 74.01 -5.79
CA SER A 717 15.38 74.26 -6.55
C SER A 717 16.39 73.10 -6.36
N SER A 718 17.62 73.18 -6.92
CA SER A 718 18.58 72.06 -6.97
C SER A 718 20.07 72.48 -7.07
N LYS A 719 20.97 71.47 -6.90
CA LYS A 719 22.44 71.40 -7.16
C LYS A 719 23.41 71.59 -5.98
N SER A 720 24.45 70.75 -6.00
CA SER A 720 25.66 70.73 -5.16
C SER A 720 26.74 71.74 -5.62
N PRO A 721 27.86 71.92 -4.89
CA PRO A 721 29.09 71.17 -5.23
C PRO A 721 29.98 70.75 -4.01
N ALA A 722 31.10 70.05 -4.30
CA ALA A 722 32.21 69.69 -3.38
C ALA A 722 33.32 70.81 -3.40
N PRO A 723 34.62 70.68 -2.99
CA PRO A 723 35.45 69.45 -2.82
C PRO A 723 36.55 69.41 -1.69
N SER A 724 37.19 68.22 -1.53
CA SER A 724 38.58 67.98 -1.05
C SER A 724 38.88 68.18 0.47
N LYS A 725 39.99 67.66 1.06
CA LYS A 725 41.23 67.05 0.51
C LYS A 725 42.01 66.20 1.56
N GLY A 726 42.66 65.10 1.12
CA GLY A 726 43.84 64.46 1.76
C GLY A 726 43.60 63.43 2.88
N SER A 727 44.51 62.48 3.14
CA SER A 727 45.70 62.05 2.35
C SER A 727 46.22 60.66 2.80
N ASP A 728 46.96 59.98 1.89
CA ASP A 728 48.02 58.95 2.09
C ASP A 728 47.70 57.61 2.82
N ASP A 729 48.22 56.43 2.45
CA ASP A 729 48.89 55.98 1.21
C ASP A 729 48.88 54.43 1.05
N GLN A 730 48.95 53.99 -0.21
CA GLN A 730 49.58 52.80 -0.87
C GLN A 730 50.17 51.62 -0.04
N ASP A 731 50.41 50.39 -0.54
CA ASP A 731 49.95 49.49 -1.65
C ASP A 731 50.52 48.06 -1.28
N GLU A 732 50.81 46.99 -2.05
CA GLU A 732 50.93 46.65 -3.49
C GLU A 732 50.52 45.16 -3.75
N ASP A 733 49.65 44.94 -4.75
CA ASP A 733 49.67 43.94 -5.84
C ASP A 733 50.01 42.42 -5.67
N SER A 734 49.17 41.57 -6.28
CA SER A 734 49.59 40.65 -7.39
C SER A 734 48.40 39.88 -8.02
N ASP A 735 48.47 39.61 -9.32
CA ASP A 735 47.39 39.07 -10.16
C ASP A 735 47.10 37.56 -9.98
N SER A 736 45.86 37.14 -10.29
CA SER A 736 45.61 35.96 -11.16
C SER A 736 44.15 35.91 -11.64
N ASP A 737 43.94 35.92 -12.96
CA ASP A 737 42.69 35.50 -13.61
C ASP A 737 42.71 33.99 -13.87
N SER A 738 41.62 33.29 -13.56
CA SER A 738 41.21 32.05 -14.24
C SER A 738 39.75 31.71 -13.94
N ASP A 739 38.92 31.56 -14.98
CA ASP A 739 37.63 30.89 -14.89
C ASP A 739 37.81 29.40 -14.54
N ASP A 740 36.88 28.81 -13.79
CA ASP A 740 36.44 27.43 -14.04
C ASP A 740 35.03 27.16 -13.47
N ASP A 741 34.27 26.32 -14.17
CA ASP A 741 32.88 25.94 -13.84
C ASP A 741 32.82 24.53 -13.22
N ASN A 742 31.83 24.27 -12.36
CA ASN A 742 31.55 22.98 -11.65
C ASN A 742 32.60 22.64 -10.57
N ASP A 743 32.26 22.43 -9.29
CA ASP A 743 31.28 21.46 -8.78
C ASP A 743 30.72 21.90 -7.41
N ASP A 744 29.40 21.82 -7.23
CA ASP A 744 28.81 21.67 -5.88
C ASP A 744 27.45 20.93 -5.93
N LYS A 745 27.50 19.63 -6.29
CA LYS A 745 26.40 18.68 -6.16
C LYS A 745 26.83 17.48 -5.30
N ASP A 746 26.99 17.69 -3.99
CA ASP A 746 27.10 16.60 -3.00
C ASP A 746 26.89 17.12 -1.56
N LYS A 747 25.70 17.70 -1.29
CA LYS A 747 25.32 18.20 0.06
C LYS A 747 23.91 17.84 0.54
N ASP A 748 23.07 17.19 -0.28
CA ASP A 748 21.68 16.87 0.07
C ASP A 748 21.49 15.51 0.77
N GLU A 749 22.51 14.66 0.83
CA GLU A 749 22.35 13.26 1.29
C GLU A 749 22.41 13.10 2.82
N GLY A 750 22.92 14.10 3.56
CA GLY A 750 23.33 13.92 4.96
C GLY A 750 22.24 13.96 6.04
N VAL A 751 20.94 14.06 5.72
CA VAL A 751 19.89 14.34 6.73
C VAL A 751 18.73 13.33 6.76
N TRP A 752 18.20 12.90 5.60
CA TRP A 752 17.18 11.84 5.59
C TRP A 752 17.80 10.50 6.01
N ASP A 753 18.96 10.17 5.45
CA ASP A 753 19.75 9.00 5.86
C ASP A 753 20.20 9.11 7.33
N TRP A 754 20.47 10.30 7.86
CA TRP A 754 20.76 10.49 9.29
C TRP A 754 19.55 10.20 10.19
N PHE A 755 18.34 10.51 9.73
CA PHE A 755 17.11 10.23 10.47
C PHE A 755 16.80 8.73 10.48
N THR A 756 16.85 8.06 9.33
CA THR A 756 16.62 6.60 9.25
C THR A 756 17.72 5.82 9.98
N HIS A 757 18.99 6.10 9.72
CA HIS A 757 20.15 5.44 10.34
C HIS A 757 20.25 5.67 11.86
N LYS A 758 19.67 6.76 12.40
CA LYS A 758 19.53 6.93 13.85
C LYS A 758 18.53 5.94 14.45
N VAL A 759 17.36 5.78 13.83
CA VAL A 759 16.33 4.83 14.29
C VAL A 759 16.83 3.39 14.14
N GLU A 760 17.45 3.07 13.01
CA GLU A 760 18.13 1.80 12.71
C GLU A 760 19.18 1.42 13.77
N LYS A 761 20.03 2.37 14.18
CA LYS A 761 21.05 2.16 15.23
C LYS A 761 20.51 2.01 16.64
N VAL A 762 19.31 2.53 16.91
CA VAL A 762 18.59 2.24 18.16
C VAL A 762 18.00 0.83 18.08
N TRP A 763 17.39 0.47 16.95
CA TRP A 763 16.71 -0.81 16.74
C TRP A 763 17.63 -2.02 16.81
N HIS A 764 18.74 -2.04 16.05
CA HIS A 764 19.72 -3.14 16.08
C HIS A 764 20.29 -3.42 17.48
N LYS A 765 20.28 -2.41 18.37
CA LYS A 765 20.78 -2.52 19.74
C LYS A 765 19.69 -2.92 20.76
N ILE A 766 18.44 -3.01 20.30
CA ILE A 766 17.28 -3.45 21.09
C ILE A 766 16.88 -4.89 20.72
N THR A 767 16.95 -5.30 19.44
CA THR A 767 16.60 -6.68 19.05
C THR A 767 17.68 -7.70 19.41
N GLY A 768 18.97 -7.31 19.35
CA GLY A 768 20.08 -8.16 19.78
C GLY A 768 20.53 -9.19 18.74
N ASP A 769 20.36 -8.88 17.46
CA ASP A 769 20.93 -9.66 16.34
C ASP A 769 22.34 -9.16 16.00
N ASP A 770 23.36 -10.04 16.11
CA ASP A 770 24.77 -9.83 15.73
C ASP A 770 25.04 -10.04 14.22
#